data_AF-A0A6I2KU23-F1
#
_entry.id   AF-A0A6I2KU23-F1
#
_cell.length_a   1.000
_cell.length_b   1.000
_cell.length_c   1.000
_cell.angle_alpha   90.00
_cell.angle_beta   90.00
_cell.angle_gamma   90.00
#
_symmetry.space_group_name_H-M   'P 1'
#
loop_
_entity.id
_entity.type
_entity.pdbx_description
1 polymer ?
#
loop_
_entity_poly.entity_id
_entity_poly.type
_entity_poly.pdbx_seq_one_letter_code
_entity_poly.pdbx_strand_id
1 'polypeptide(L)'
;MKFFTLLLALLPVLAHAEFTSFTATPNAVFANTPTSVTFVASLPAEPGLIKSSVRLLRAVNGVYGVVGTMHDDGLAGDALANDNLYTLTLSVPAASNGEYQFRASAAYTGVARRLQSETLPLQVLPALDLQITAGQQEITLLQGETVSSAFILQMSKQAGGSGNITAVQSLTPAGGLSLVTDLNPGGYSSTQSMQTFLVQDTFTALQPGDYTVKLDGTLNAGGASDQASATMLIHVLPANGAGQLGLTAYPGGIETGTSGAIVFGAGYTMGPTLPVSVTLYETNATGVILHEQGAMLDDGAQADLAADDQTYTTQPTLQAGPAGSLRYFKAVAVFASGTPVESPVVSLPSLPYHISFVPANPAASVVEAETGVQLQCDQVIVQFRADATLAAIDAAVAGVSGHVWGVEPLINAYQIGIPCQGIAGVKAALAYLAQQPQVVAAEPNSWSALAEFKPNDSRYASQYAPPLVRADEAWLIARGQGVVVAVLDSGVDYQHPDLVGRVHLGHDYVNNDADPKDDHSHGTHVAGIIGAKGHNSVGVAGMAWDAEILAIKVCGGETGVPGVGIVGGCPESAIISGILAATSQARIINMSLRGHKSLFEAALNLLGLKTAYQKAVEAASAAGVLVVAASGNDNSSDPKLPCAYPTVLCVGNTTSADVRYADPKYGSNYGAHVDIAAPGTDILSTVPTFADASGYQYKTGTSMASPLVAGVAALVWGNNPSMTRSQVEERLLKTALPLNQQVGPRVDAFDAVFNGSFEHDLSGWKISGTGSAVPKLGPISPVKGVRLGMASTGPDAAVEQSELYQEFTVRQDVTELALSFSYAMVTEEYPEWVGRGFNDDFRVTLETPDGVEHQVALETVDGSAFSAIGGIDFPGGDSTVGWTGWKNVVSVKFPLTAGAGKYRLRVRDRGDGIYDTNGLLDTIRFK
;
A
#
# COMPACT_ATOMS: atom_id res chain seq x y z
N MET A 1 -87.07 30.39 -19.21
CA MET A 1 -85.80 31.16 -19.22
C MET A 1 -84.70 30.14 -19.02
N LYS A 2 -83.92 29.81 -20.05
CA LYS A 2 -82.74 30.59 -20.49
C LYS A 2 -81.77 30.74 -19.32
N PHE A 3 -80.49 30.40 -19.37
CA PHE A 3 -79.55 29.89 -20.39
C PHE A 3 -78.19 30.00 -19.64
N PHE A 4 -77.17 29.27 -20.07
CA PHE A 4 -75.79 29.20 -19.53
C PHE A 4 -75.60 28.13 -18.44
N THR A 5 -75.06 26.94 -18.71
CA THR A 5 -74.05 26.47 -19.71
C THR A 5 -72.65 27.04 -19.45
N LEU A 6 -71.65 26.12 -19.44
CA LEU A 6 -70.23 26.23 -19.03
C LEU A 6 -70.04 26.26 -17.50
N LEU A 7 -69.67 25.18 -16.81
CA LEU A 7 -68.41 24.45 -17.00
C LEU A 7 -68.55 22.99 -16.53
N LEU A 8 -69.26 22.17 -17.32
CA LEU A 8 -69.15 20.71 -17.27
C LEU A 8 -68.34 20.26 -18.48
N ALA A 9 -67.06 20.61 -18.48
CA ALA A 9 -66.02 20.07 -19.37
C ALA A 9 -64.69 20.39 -18.70
N LEU A 10 -63.87 19.36 -18.45
CA LEU A 10 -62.56 19.36 -17.77
C LEU A 10 -62.59 19.22 -16.24
N LEU A 11 -63.26 18.18 -15.74
CA LEU A 11 -62.53 17.30 -14.83
C LEU A 11 -62.17 16.09 -15.67
N PRO A 12 -60.90 15.95 -16.13
CA PRO A 12 -60.48 14.64 -16.58
C PRO A 12 -60.77 13.70 -15.41
N VAL A 13 -61.37 12.56 -15.71
CA VAL A 13 -61.13 11.36 -14.92
C VAL A 13 -59.60 11.33 -14.78
N LEU A 14 -59.09 11.77 -13.63
CA LEU A 14 -57.68 11.65 -13.30
C LEU A 14 -57.51 10.14 -13.18
N ALA A 15 -57.18 9.51 -14.31
CA ALA A 15 -56.48 8.26 -14.32
C ALA A 15 -55.38 8.43 -13.27
N HIS A 16 -55.43 7.61 -12.23
CA HIS A 16 -54.36 7.57 -11.24
C HIS A 16 -53.12 7.20 -12.04
N ALA A 17 -52.27 8.18 -12.35
CA ALA A 17 -50.98 7.88 -12.93
C ALA A 17 -50.18 7.16 -11.86
N GLU A 18 -50.07 5.85 -12.01
CA GLU A 18 -49.20 5.03 -11.20
C GLU A 18 -47.80 5.05 -11.81
N PHE A 19 -46.80 4.64 -11.05
CA PHE A 19 -45.48 4.34 -11.62
C PHE A 19 -45.66 3.27 -12.70
N THR A 20 -45.04 3.44 -13.86
CA THR A 20 -45.08 2.43 -14.94
C THR A 20 -44.35 1.16 -14.50
N SER A 21 -43.25 1.31 -13.76
CA SER A 21 -42.52 0.21 -13.13
C SER A 21 -41.64 0.72 -11.99
N PHE A 22 -41.35 -0.17 -11.03
CA PHE A 22 -40.34 0.03 -10.01
C PHE A 22 -39.62 -1.30 -9.75
N THR A 23 -38.32 -1.36 -10.05
CA THR A 23 -37.52 -2.60 -10.00
C THR A 23 -36.19 -2.38 -9.29
N ALA A 24 -35.54 -3.48 -8.90
CA ALA A 24 -34.21 -3.49 -8.29
C ALA A 24 -33.35 -4.56 -8.94
N THR A 25 -32.07 -4.24 -9.18
CA THR A 25 -31.08 -5.15 -9.77
C THR A 25 -29.81 -5.15 -8.90
N PRO A 26 -29.39 -6.28 -8.32
CA PRO A 26 -30.13 -7.55 -8.28
C PRO A 26 -31.42 -7.42 -7.44
N ASN A 27 -32.40 -8.30 -7.69
CA ASN A 27 -33.68 -8.34 -6.96
C ASN A 27 -33.61 -9.15 -5.65
N ALA A 28 -32.43 -9.66 -5.29
CA ALA A 28 -32.10 -10.28 -4.01
C ALA A 28 -30.61 -10.03 -3.68
N VAL A 29 -30.24 -10.03 -2.40
CA VAL A 29 -28.87 -9.83 -1.90
C VAL A 29 -28.51 -10.88 -0.85
N PHE A 30 -27.23 -11.12 -0.57
CA PHE A 30 -26.80 -12.11 0.44
C PHE A 30 -26.54 -11.47 1.80
N ALA A 31 -26.92 -12.17 2.87
CA ALA A 31 -26.56 -11.80 4.23
C ALA A 31 -25.03 -11.80 4.38
N ASN A 32 -24.49 -10.82 5.12
CA ASN A 32 -23.05 -10.64 5.39
C ASN A 32 -22.16 -10.25 4.19
N THR A 33 -22.73 -9.95 3.02
CA THR A 33 -21.98 -9.43 1.87
C THR A 33 -22.54 -8.07 1.46
N PRO A 34 -21.81 -6.95 1.66
CA PRO A 34 -22.22 -5.65 1.14
C PRO A 34 -22.44 -5.72 -0.37
N THR A 35 -23.68 -5.52 -0.82
CA THR A 35 -24.06 -5.65 -2.24
C THR A 35 -24.65 -4.33 -2.73
N SER A 36 -24.16 -3.83 -3.86
CA SER A 36 -24.75 -2.67 -4.53
C SER A 36 -26.02 -3.07 -5.27
N VAL A 37 -27.12 -2.37 -4.99
CA VAL A 37 -28.43 -2.59 -5.62
C VAL A 37 -28.86 -1.33 -6.34
N THR A 38 -29.14 -1.44 -7.63
CA THR A 38 -29.66 -0.36 -8.47
C THR A 38 -31.18 -0.42 -8.51
N PHE A 39 -31.84 0.62 -8.03
CA PHE A 39 -33.29 0.79 -8.10
C PHE A 39 -33.64 1.62 -9.32
N VAL A 40 -34.65 1.18 -10.08
CA VAL A 40 -35.11 1.85 -11.30
C VAL A 40 -36.60 2.13 -11.18
N ALA A 41 -37.00 3.39 -11.35
CA ALA A 41 -38.40 3.82 -11.31
C ALA A 41 -38.78 4.50 -12.62
N SER A 42 -39.73 3.93 -13.36
CA SER A 42 -40.26 4.55 -14.58
C SER A 42 -41.57 5.28 -14.28
N LEU A 43 -41.69 6.52 -14.73
CA LEU A 43 -42.90 7.33 -14.59
C LEU A 43 -43.48 7.71 -15.95
N PRO A 44 -44.81 7.77 -16.09
CA PRO A 44 -45.43 8.29 -17.32
C PRO A 44 -45.10 9.78 -17.51
N ALA A 45 -45.07 10.21 -18.78
CA ALA A 45 -45.02 11.62 -19.13
C ALA A 45 -46.38 12.26 -18.85
N GLU A 46 -46.43 13.23 -17.94
CA GLU A 46 -47.65 13.99 -17.63
C GLU A 46 -47.54 15.43 -18.19
N PRO A 47 -48.32 15.78 -19.24
CA PRO A 47 -48.29 17.11 -19.82
C PRO A 47 -48.73 18.18 -18.81
N GLY A 48 -47.86 19.15 -18.52
CA GLY A 48 -48.17 20.30 -17.66
C GLY A 48 -47.77 20.17 -16.19
N LEU A 49 -47.17 19.06 -15.77
CA LEU A 49 -46.61 18.90 -14.42
C LEU A 49 -45.09 18.73 -14.47
N ILE A 50 -44.37 19.56 -13.72
CA ILE A 50 -42.91 19.48 -13.59
C ILE A 50 -42.58 18.65 -12.35
N LYS A 51 -41.83 17.55 -12.51
CA LYS A 51 -41.37 16.72 -11.39
C LYS A 51 -40.31 17.49 -10.60
N SER A 52 -40.49 17.58 -9.28
CA SER A 52 -39.58 18.31 -8.39
C SER A 52 -38.58 17.40 -7.69
N SER A 53 -38.96 16.15 -7.41
CA SER A 53 -38.05 15.12 -6.89
C SER A 53 -38.66 13.73 -7.03
N VAL A 54 -37.81 12.73 -7.30
CA VAL A 54 -38.12 11.30 -7.15
C VAL A 54 -37.22 10.76 -6.04
N ARG A 55 -37.80 10.10 -5.04
CA ARG A 55 -37.08 9.62 -3.86
C ARG A 55 -37.30 8.14 -3.66
N LEU A 56 -36.23 7.45 -3.28
CA LEU A 56 -36.29 6.08 -2.80
C LEU A 56 -36.55 6.09 -1.29
N LEU A 57 -37.51 5.29 -0.86
CA LEU A 57 -37.93 5.12 0.51
C LEU A 57 -37.68 3.67 0.95
N ARG A 58 -37.24 3.46 2.19
CA ARG A 58 -37.11 2.14 2.83
C ARG A 58 -37.98 2.07 4.06
N ALA A 59 -38.71 0.97 4.24
CA ALA A 59 -39.44 0.70 5.47
C ALA A 59 -38.49 0.29 6.61
N VAL A 60 -38.71 0.85 7.80
CA VAL A 60 -38.14 0.39 9.07
C VAL A 60 -39.28 0.35 10.07
N ASN A 61 -39.59 -0.84 10.61
CA ASN A 61 -40.72 -1.06 11.54
C ASN A 61 -42.07 -0.54 10.99
N GLY A 62 -42.31 -0.71 9.69
CA GLY A 62 -43.55 -0.28 9.02
C GLY A 62 -43.62 1.21 8.65
N VAL A 63 -42.57 2.00 8.95
CA VAL A 63 -42.48 3.42 8.60
C VAL A 63 -41.47 3.63 7.47
N TYR A 64 -41.90 4.28 6.39
CA TYR A 64 -41.04 4.57 5.23
C TYR A 64 -40.23 5.87 5.44
N GLY A 65 -38.91 5.75 5.48
CA GLY A 65 -37.96 6.87 5.50
C GLY A 65 -37.23 7.03 4.17
N VAL A 66 -36.82 8.26 3.84
CA VAL A 66 -36.05 8.53 2.60
C VAL A 66 -34.63 8.00 2.74
N VAL A 67 -34.19 7.19 1.79
CA VAL A 67 -32.82 6.63 1.73
C VAL A 67 -31.99 7.19 0.59
N GLY A 68 -32.60 7.88 -0.36
CA GLY A 68 -31.88 8.64 -1.39
C GLY A 68 -32.81 9.30 -2.41
N THR A 69 -32.21 10.11 -3.28
CA THR A 69 -32.87 10.74 -4.42
C THR A 69 -32.55 9.95 -5.68
N MET A 70 -33.54 9.71 -6.53
CA MET A 70 -33.36 9.01 -7.81
C MET A 70 -33.23 10.04 -8.94
N HIS A 71 -32.37 9.76 -9.91
CA HIS A 71 -31.95 10.69 -10.96
C HIS A 71 -32.25 10.12 -12.36
N ASP A 72 -32.63 10.99 -13.29
CA ASP A 72 -32.89 10.69 -14.72
C ASP A 72 -31.87 11.53 -15.51
N ASP A 73 -30.60 11.17 -15.33
CA ASP A 73 -29.42 11.94 -15.74
C ASP A 73 -28.48 11.15 -16.66
N GLY A 74 -28.87 9.94 -17.09
CA GLY A 74 -28.05 9.07 -17.93
C GLY A 74 -26.86 8.44 -17.18
N LEU A 75 -26.93 8.34 -15.85
CA LEU A 75 -25.92 7.71 -15.00
C LEU A 75 -26.54 6.58 -14.14
N ALA A 76 -25.69 5.79 -13.47
CA ALA A 76 -26.09 4.79 -12.48
C ALA A 76 -27.18 3.77 -12.94
N GLY A 77 -27.13 3.34 -14.21
CA GLY A 77 -28.05 2.36 -14.79
C GLY A 77 -29.18 2.95 -15.65
N ASP A 78 -29.24 4.28 -15.77
CA ASP A 78 -30.02 5.00 -16.77
C ASP A 78 -29.15 5.25 -18.01
N ALA A 79 -29.63 4.87 -19.20
CA ALA A 79 -28.87 5.01 -20.45
C ALA A 79 -29.12 6.35 -21.16
N LEU A 80 -30.19 7.07 -20.83
CA LEU A 80 -30.63 8.27 -21.55
C LEU A 80 -31.28 9.28 -20.60
N ALA A 81 -30.58 10.39 -20.33
CA ALA A 81 -31.13 11.47 -19.52
C ALA A 81 -32.45 12.04 -20.08
N ASN A 82 -33.39 12.33 -19.19
CA ASN A 82 -34.73 12.89 -19.42
C ASN A 82 -35.71 11.95 -20.14
N ASP A 83 -35.55 10.63 -20.04
CA ASP A 83 -36.47 9.66 -20.63
C ASP A 83 -37.62 9.23 -19.68
N ASN A 84 -37.64 9.79 -18.46
CA ASN A 84 -38.52 9.47 -17.33
C ASN A 84 -38.19 8.15 -16.60
N LEU A 85 -36.96 7.65 -16.74
CA LEU A 85 -36.43 6.52 -16.00
C LEU A 85 -35.45 7.02 -14.94
N TYR A 86 -35.84 6.90 -13.67
CA TYR A 86 -35.04 7.40 -12.56
C TYR A 86 -34.29 6.26 -11.90
N THR A 87 -32.99 6.43 -11.64
CA THR A 87 -32.14 5.41 -11.02
C THR A 87 -31.48 5.91 -9.74
N LEU A 88 -31.17 4.95 -8.85
CA LEU A 88 -30.32 5.17 -7.68
C LEU A 88 -29.66 3.84 -7.31
N THR A 89 -28.33 3.84 -7.17
CA THR A 89 -27.59 2.68 -6.66
C THR A 89 -27.24 2.91 -5.19
N LEU A 90 -27.61 1.95 -4.34
CA LEU A 90 -27.30 1.96 -2.91
C LEU A 90 -26.52 0.70 -2.53
N SER A 91 -25.52 0.84 -1.66
CA SER A 91 -24.93 -0.32 -0.98
C SER A 91 -25.87 -0.74 0.15
N VAL A 92 -26.37 -1.98 0.09
CA VAL A 92 -27.20 -2.56 1.14
C VAL A 92 -26.25 -3.23 2.15
N PRO A 93 -26.22 -2.77 3.43
CA PRO A 93 -25.30 -3.29 4.42
C PRO A 93 -25.58 -4.76 4.76
N ALA A 94 -24.54 -5.46 5.23
CA ALA A 94 -24.61 -6.81 5.79
C ALA A 94 -25.65 -6.87 6.92
N ALA A 95 -26.83 -7.43 6.64
CA ALA A 95 -27.90 -7.60 7.61
C ALA A 95 -28.30 -9.06 7.76
N SER A 96 -28.90 -9.40 8.89
CA SER A 96 -29.53 -10.69 9.15
C SER A 96 -30.72 -10.93 8.20
N ASN A 97 -30.99 -12.19 7.87
CA ASN A 97 -32.08 -12.64 6.99
C ASN A 97 -33.39 -11.85 7.19
N GLY A 98 -34.01 -11.47 6.07
CA GLY A 98 -35.26 -10.73 6.06
C GLY A 98 -35.59 -10.18 4.69
N GLU A 99 -36.61 -9.34 4.65
CA GLU A 99 -37.05 -8.65 3.44
C GLU A 99 -36.96 -7.15 3.68
N TYR A 100 -36.24 -6.43 2.81
CA TYR A 100 -36.31 -4.98 2.78
C TYR A 100 -37.46 -4.56 1.88
N GLN A 101 -38.29 -3.64 2.36
CA GLN A 101 -39.39 -3.10 1.58
C GLN A 101 -39.07 -1.68 1.13
N PHE A 102 -39.00 -1.48 -0.19
CA PHE A 102 -38.72 -0.20 -0.81
C PHE A 102 -39.95 0.37 -1.52
N ARG A 103 -40.00 1.70 -1.67
CA ARG A 103 -40.94 2.41 -2.55
C ARG A 103 -40.26 3.60 -3.20
N ALA A 104 -40.65 3.92 -4.42
CA ALA A 104 -40.36 5.21 -5.02
C ALA A 104 -41.50 6.20 -4.73
N SER A 105 -41.15 7.48 -4.51
CA SER A 105 -42.12 8.57 -4.35
C SER A 105 -41.72 9.75 -5.23
N ALA A 106 -42.65 10.20 -6.06
CA ALA A 106 -42.47 11.38 -6.92
C ALA A 106 -43.31 12.55 -6.42
N ALA A 107 -42.73 13.75 -6.39
CA ALA A 107 -43.40 15.01 -6.09
C ALA A 107 -43.39 15.94 -7.30
N TYR A 108 -44.40 16.80 -7.41
CA TYR A 108 -44.55 17.74 -8.53
C TYR A 108 -44.51 19.20 -8.04
N THR A 109 -43.89 20.07 -8.83
CA THR A 109 -43.80 21.50 -8.56
C THR A 109 -45.16 22.17 -8.72
N GLY A 110 -45.54 23.02 -7.76
CA GLY A 110 -46.73 23.87 -7.87
C GLY A 110 -48.07 23.18 -7.60
N VAL A 111 -48.08 21.88 -7.28
CA VAL A 111 -49.28 21.13 -6.89
C VAL A 111 -48.98 20.24 -5.68
N ALA A 112 -49.93 20.10 -4.75
CA ALA A 112 -49.83 19.19 -3.61
C ALA A 112 -50.11 17.73 -4.02
N ARG A 113 -49.47 17.26 -5.11
CA ARG A 113 -49.62 15.90 -5.64
C ARG A 113 -48.33 15.12 -5.40
N ARG A 114 -48.46 13.94 -4.79
CA ARG A 114 -47.40 12.94 -4.68
C ARG A 114 -47.90 11.62 -5.24
N LEU A 115 -47.04 10.94 -5.99
CA LEU A 115 -47.26 9.57 -6.44
C LEU A 115 -46.32 8.64 -5.68
N GLN A 116 -46.80 7.43 -5.37
CA GLN A 116 -46.00 6.38 -4.76
C GLN A 116 -46.08 5.12 -5.63
N SER A 117 -44.97 4.41 -5.76
CA SER A 117 -44.96 3.08 -6.37
C SER A 117 -45.59 2.05 -5.44
N GLU A 118 -45.87 0.88 -5.98
CA GLU A 118 -46.05 -0.32 -5.15
C GLU A 118 -44.80 -0.61 -4.31
N THR A 119 -44.99 -1.34 -3.21
CA THR A 119 -43.88 -1.82 -2.40
C THR A 119 -43.08 -2.86 -3.19
N LEU A 120 -41.78 -2.60 -3.37
CA LEU A 120 -40.84 -3.56 -3.93
C LEU A 120 -40.10 -4.28 -2.80
N PRO A 121 -40.31 -5.60 -2.63
CA PRO A 121 -39.50 -6.39 -1.71
C PRO A 121 -38.13 -6.70 -2.32
N LEU A 122 -37.08 -6.52 -1.52
CA LEU A 122 -35.72 -7.00 -1.80
C LEU A 122 -35.40 -8.10 -0.79
N GLN A 123 -35.22 -9.32 -1.29
CA GLN A 123 -34.98 -10.52 -0.47
C GLN A 123 -33.52 -10.58 -0.01
N VAL A 124 -33.27 -10.89 1.26
CA VAL A 124 -31.92 -11.18 1.80
C VAL A 124 -31.76 -12.69 1.96
N LEU A 125 -30.94 -13.30 1.10
CA LEU A 125 -30.64 -14.73 1.05
C LEU A 125 -29.58 -15.12 2.12
N PRO A 126 -29.58 -16.37 2.63
CA PRO A 126 -28.63 -16.82 3.66
C PRO A 126 -27.17 -16.85 3.16
N ALA A 127 -26.21 -16.70 4.09
CA ALA A 127 -24.79 -16.91 3.83
C ALA A 127 -24.48 -18.41 3.57
N LEU A 128 -23.77 -18.68 2.47
CA LEU A 128 -23.12 -19.97 2.18
C LEU A 128 -21.61 -19.77 2.26
N ASP A 129 -20.92 -20.75 2.82
CA ASP A 129 -19.46 -20.76 2.92
C ASP A 129 -18.95 -22.18 2.70
N LEU A 130 -18.26 -22.38 1.58
CA LEU A 130 -17.55 -23.60 1.21
C LEU A 130 -16.06 -23.32 1.34
N GLN A 131 -15.38 -24.10 2.16
CA GLN A 131 -13.93 -24.11 2.27
C GLN A 131 -13.40 -25.45 1.76
N ILE A 132 -12.34 -25.39 0.96
CA ILE A 132 -11.61 -26.59 0.53
C ILE A 132 -10.17 -26.43 0.99
N THR A 133 -9.62 -27.47 1.59
CA THR A 133 -8.23 -27.50 2.04
C THR A 133 -7.59 -28.82 1.62
N ALA A 134 -6.36 -28.78 1.09
CA ALA A 134 -5.57 -29.98 0.88
C ALA A 134 -5.03 -30.46 2.24
N GLY A 135 -5.23 -31.73 2.58
CA GLY A 135 -4.74 -32.33 3.83
C GLY A 135 -3.22 -32.31 3.95
N GLN A 136 -2.53 -32.32 2.81
CA GLN A 136 -1.14 -31.92 2.66
C GLN A 136 -1.04 -30.98 1.47
N GLN A 137 -0.31 -29.87 1.61
CA GLN A 137 -0.10 -28.93 0.49
C GLN A 137 0.94 -29.46 -0.49
N GLU A 138 1.89 -30.27 -0.02
CA GLU A 138 3.01 -30.78 -0.80
C GLU A 138 3.34 -32.23 -0.39
N ILE A 139 3.64 -33.09 -1.37
CA ILE A 139 4.01 -34.49 -1.17
C ILE A 139 5.17 -34.85 -2.09
N THR A 140 6.21 -35.49 -1.55
CA THR A 140 7.32 -36.03 -2.35
C THR A 140 7.27 -37.55 -2.39
N LEU A 141 7.40 -38.13 -3.59
CA LEU A 141 7.37 -39.57 -3.86
C LEU A 141 8.58 -39.97 -4.71
N LEU A 142 9.12 -41.16 -4.49
CA LEU A 142 9.97 -41.81 -5.47
C LEU A 142 9.11 -42.46 -6.57
N GLN A 143 9.63 -42.50 -7.79
CA GLN A 143 8.97 -43.18 -8.90
C GLN A 143 8.71 -44.65 -8.52
N GLY A 144 7.45 -45.07 -8.61
CA GLY A 144 6.95 -46.37 -8.19
C GLY A 144 6.27 -46.37 -6.82
N GLU A 145 6.39 -45.31 -6.02
CA GLU A 145 5.70 -45.20 -4.73
C GLU A 145 4.23 -44.84 -4.88
N THR A 146 3.45 -45.23 -3.87
CA THR A 146 2.03 -44.94 -3.76
C THR A 146 1.75 -44.31 -2.40
N VAL A 147 0.99 -43.22 -2.39
CA VAL A 147 0.57 -42.51 -1.18
C VAL A 147 -0.91 -42.18 -1.25
N SER A 148 -1.56 -42.07 -0.10
CA SER A 148 -2.91 -41.54 -0.02
C SER A 148 -2.90 -40.21 0.71
N SER A 149 -3.60 -39.21 0.17
CA SER A 149 -3.86 -37.94 0.82
C SER A 149 -5.31 -37.54 0.54
N ALA A 150 -5.78 -36.42 1.09
CA ALA A 150 -7.17 -36.05 0.97
C ALA A 150 -7.37 -34.55 0.81
N PHE A 151 -8.44 -34.16 0.12
CA PHE A 151 -9.02 -32.83 0.25
C PHE A 151 -10.13 -32.84 1.30
N ILE A 152 -10.17 -31.79 2.11
CA ILE A 152 -11.19 -31.57 3.14
C ILE A 152 -12.13 -30.49 2.61
N LEU A 153 -13.41 -30.82 2.47
CA LEU A 153 -14.46 -29.88 2.08
C LEU A 153 -15.28 -29.57 3.32
N GLN A 154 -15.24 -28.34 3.78
CA GLN A 154 -16.05 -27.85 4.89
C GLN A 154 -17.13 -26.94 4.33
N MET A 155 -18.39 -27.29 4.58
CA MET A 155 -19.50 -26.42 4.26
C MET A 155 -20.13 -25.88 5.53
N SER A 156 -20.49 -24.60 5.50
CA SER A 156 -21.39 -23.98 6.48
C SER A 156 -22.59 -23.32 5.77
N LYS A 157 -23.77 -23.52 6.37
CA LYS A 157 -25.06 -22.95 5.94
C LYS A 157 -25.97 -22.76 7.16
N GLN A 158 -26.96 -21.88 7.07
CA GLN A 158 -27.95 -21.76 8.16
C GLN A 158 -28.84 -23.03 8.27
N ALA A 159 -29.49 -23.23 9.42
CA ALA A 159 -30.33 -24.40 9.69
C ALA A 159 -31.59 -24.43 8.81
N GLY A 160 -31.85 -25.57 8.15
CA GLY A 160 -32.98 -25.80 7.23
C GLY A 160 -32.58 -25.82 5.75
N GLY A 161 -33.10 -26.78 4.98
CA GLY A 161 -32.76 -26.99 3.55
C GLY A 161 -31.54 -27.90 3.31
N SER A 162 -31.47 -28.55 2.14
CA SER A 162 -30.31 -29.36 1.72
C SER A 162 -29.30 -28.49 0.96
N GLY A 163 -28.03 -28.53 1.33
CA GLY A 163 -26.93 -28.03 0.51
C GLY A 163 -26.32 -29.16 -0.32
N ASN A 164 -25.88 -28.85 -1.54
CA ASN A 164 -25.23 -29.80 -2.45
C ASN A 164 -23.92 -29.20 -2.99
N ILE A 165 -22.80 -29.87 -2.76
CA ILE A 165 -21.49 -29.53 -3.29
C ILE A 165 -21.24 -30.36 -4.54
N THR A 166 -21.03 -29.70 -5.68
CA THR A 166 -20.45 -30.30 -6.88
C THR A 166 -18.96 -29.99 -6.92
N ALA A 167 -18.11 -30.97 -7.14
CA ALA A 167 -16.67 -30.76 -7.21
C ALA A 167 -16.04 -31.43 -8.44
N VAL A 168 -14.98 -30.81 -8.96
CA VAL A 168 -14.20 -31.26 -10.13
C VAL A 168 -12.74 -31.27 -9.74
N GLN A 169 -12.07 -32.37 -10.00
CA GLN A 169 -10.64 -32.50 -9.77
C GLN A 169 -9.88 -32.51 -11.10
N SER A 170 -8.75 -31.82 -11.15
CA SER A 170 -7.86 -31.75 -12.31
C SER A 170 -6.42 -32.06 -11.92
N LEU A 171 -5.67 -32.65 -12.84
CA LEU A 171 -4.26 -33.01 -12.71
C LEU A 171 -3.47 -32.37 -13.86
N THR A 172 -2.40 -31.64 -13.52
CA THR A 172 -1.54 -30.96 -14.49
C THR A 172 -0.06 -31.20 -14.14
N PRO A 173 0.79 -31.67 -15.06
CA PRO A 173 0.45 -32.16 -16.40
C PRO A 173 -0.29 -33.51 -16.36
N ALA A 174 -1.00 -33.83 -17.45
CA ALA A 174 -1.68 -35.11 -17.59
C ALA A 174 -0.68 -36.25 -17.91
N GLY A 175 -0.79 -37.37 -17.18
CA GLY A 175 0.15 -38.50 -17.30
C GLY A 175 1.34 -38.38 -16.34
N GLY A 176 2.03 -39.50 -16.05
CA GLY A 176 3.17 -39.52 -15.12
C GLY A 176 2.82 -39.59 -13.62
N LEU A 177 1.61 -39.20 -13.23
CA LEU A 177 1.01 -39.50 -11.94
C LEU A 177 -0.34 -40.21 -12.14
N SER A 178 -0.54 -41.39 -11.53
CA SER A 178 -1.84 -42.06 -11.53
C SER A 178 -2.64 -41.59 -10.33
N LEU A 179 -3.82 -41.01 -10.59
CA LEU A 179 -4.76 -40.55 -9.59
C LEU A 179 -5.97 -41.49 -9.54
N VAL A 180 -6.15 -42.16 -8.41
CA VAL A 180 -7.39 -42.87 -8.07
C VAL A 180 -8.11 -42.05 -7.01
N THR A 181 -9.19 -41.39 -7.41
CA THR A 181 -9.99 -40.54 -6.53
C THR A 181 -11.26 -41.25 -6.07
N ASP A 182 -11.69 -41.00 -4.84
CA ASP A 182 -13.01 -41.38 -4.33
C ASP A 182 -14.07 -40.28 -4.52
N LEU A 183 -13.73 -39.20 -5.25
CA LEU A 183 -14.61 -38.07 -5.51
C LEU A 183 -15.98 -38.54 -6.01
N ASN A 184 -17.02 -38.28 -5.21
CA ASN A 184 -18.36 -38.75 -5.52
C ASN A 184 -18.95 -38.02 -6.75
N PRO A 185 -19.24 -38.73 -7.87
CA PRO A 185 -19.79 -38.11 -9.08
C PRO A 185 -21.19 -37.50 -8.89
N GLY A 186 -21.92 -37.94 -7.86
CA GLY A 186 -23.23 -37.39 -7.49
C GLY A 186 -23.17 -36.11 -6.64
N GLY A 187 -21.96 -35.63 -6.29
CA GLY A 187 -21.76 -34.52 -5.36
C GLY A 187 -21.95 -34.92 -3.89
N TYR A 188 -21.70 -33.97 -2.99
CA TYR A 188 -21.87 -34.14 -1.54
C TYR A 188 -23.09 -33.38 -1.08
N SER A 189 -24.01 -34.01 -0.35
CA SER A 189 -25.20 -33.31 0.15
C SER A 189 -25.35 -33.44 1.66
N SER A 190 -25.81 -32.36 2.29
CA SER A 190 -26.11 -32.36 3.72
C SER A 190 -27.24 -31.40 4.07
N THR A 191 -28.07 -31.82 5.03
CA THR A 191 -29.08 -30.97 5.67
C THR A 191 -28.54 -30.25 6.90
N GLN A 192 -27.34 -30.63 7.39
CA GLN A 192 -26.73 -30.03 8.58
C GLN A 192 -26.24 -28.61 8.31
N SER A 193 -26.20 -27.77 9.35
CA SER A 193 -25.71 -26.39 9.25
C SER A 193 -24.20 -26.32 9.06
N MET A 194 -23.45 -27.31 9.55
CA MET A 194 -22.05 -27.50 9.20
C MET A 194 -21.79 -28.97 8.90
N GLN A 195 -21.02 -29.25 7.86
CA GLN A 195 -20.63 -30.61 7.49
C GLN A 195 -19.24 -30.60 6.87
N THR A 196 -18.44 -31.61 7.22
CA THR A 196 -17.16 -31.88 6.56
C THR A 196 -17.27 -33.15 5.73
N PHE A 197 -16.70 -33.11 4.53
CA PHE A 197 -16.50 -34.25 3.64
C PHE A 197 -15.01 -34.40 3.34
N LEU A 198 -14.58 -35.64 3.11
CA LEU A 198 -13.23 -35.93 2.65
C LEU A 198 -13.32 -36.51 1.25
N VAL A 199 -12.43 -36.05 0.37
CA VAL A 199 -12.10 -36.72 -0.89
C VAL A 199 -10.76 -37.38 -0.65
N GLN A 200 -10.73 -38.70 -0.44
CA GLN A 200 -9.51 -39.48 -0.27
C GLN A 200 -8.98 -39.93 -1.62
N ASP A 201 -7.82 -39.39 -1.97
CA ASP A 201 -7.13 -39.70 -3.22
C ASP A 201 -5.95 -40.61 -2.95
N THR A 202 -5.69 -41.51 -3.89
CA THR A 202 -4.48 -42.33 -3.92
C THR A 202 -3.68 -42.00 -5.17
N PHE A 203 -2.43 -41.61 -4.96
CA PHE A 203 -1.49 -41.21 -6.00
C PHE A 203 -0.42 -42.27 -6.16
N THR A 204 -0.20 -42.74 -7.39
CA THR A 204 0.94 -43.61 -7.74
C THR A 204 1.89 -42.85 -8.65
N ALA A 205 3.14 -42.70 -8.23
CA ALA A 205 4.21 -42.05 -8.96
C ALA A 205 4.67 -42.91 -10.15
N LEU A 206 4.41 -42.49 -11.38
CA LEU A 206 4.77 -43.26 -12.58
C LEU A 206 6.00 -42.71 -13.30
N GLN A 207 6.17 -41.39 -13.31
CA GLN A 207 7.30 -40.69 -13.94
C GLN A 207 7.77 -39.53 -13.06
N PRO A 208 9.07 -39.19 -13.07
CA PRO A 208 9.59 -38.03 -12.38
C PRO A 208 9.02 -36.72 -12.95
N GLY A 209 8.78 -35.76 -12.08
CA GLY A 209 8.24 -34.45 -12.42
C GLY A 209 7.40 -33.87 -11.29
N ASP A 210 6.97 -32.63 -11.48
CA ASP A 210 6.08 -31.93 -10.56
C ASP A 210 4.65 -31.95 -11.10
N TYR A 211 3.73 -32.31 -10.22
CA TYR A 211 2.32 -32.49 -10.54
C TYR A 211 1.46 -31.65 -9.62
N THR A 212 0.48 -30.99 -10.21
CA THR A 212 -0.50 -30.17 -9.51
C THR A 212 -1.84 -30.86 -9.57
N VAL A 213 -2.38 -31.22 -8.41
CA VAL A 213 -3.75 -31.75 -8.27
C VAL A 213 -4.61 -30.64 -7.69
N LYS A 214 -5.61 -30.18 -8.44
CA LYS A 214 -6.51 -29.10 -8.03
C LYS A 214 -7.93 -29.63 -7.88
N LEU A 215 -8.57 -29.33 -6.75
CA LEU A 215 -9.99 -29.60 -6.51
C LEU A 215 -10.75 -28.27 -6.50
N ASP A 216 -11.67 -28.11 -7.43
CA ASP A 216 -12.63 -27.00 -7.50
C ASP A 216 -13.99 -27.50 -7.00
N GLY A 217 -14.63 -26.78 -6.07
CA GLY A 217 -15.95 -27.12 -5.54
C GLY A 217 -16.94 -25.95 -5.61
N THR A 218 -18.21 -26.27 -5.74
CA THR A 218 -19.33 -25.33 -5.75
C THR A 218 -20.44 -25.84 -4.84
N LEU A 219 -20.73 -25.12 -3.76
CA LEU A 219 -21.83 -25.40 -2.83
C LEU A 219 -23.09 -24.68 -3.31
N ASN A 220 -24.17 -25.41 -3.54
CA ASN A 220 -25.49 -24.89 -3.92
C ASN A 220 -26.51 -25.17 -2.81
N ALA A 221 -27.25 -24.16 -2.35
CA ALA A 221 -28.38 -24.34 -1.44
C ALA A 221 -29.45 -23.27 -1.64
N GLY A 222 -30.71 -23.67 -1.80
CA GLY A 222 -31.84 -22.74 -1.84
C GLY A 222 -31.81 -21.69 -2.96
N GLY A 223 -31.12 -21.96 -4.08
CA GLY A 223 -30.95 -21.02 -5.20
C GLY A 223 -29.70 -20.14 -5.12
N ALA A 224 -28.88 -20.30 -4.08
CA ALA A 224 -27.59 -19.63 -3.89
C ALA A 224 -26.42 -20.58 -4.16
N SER A 225 -25.26 -20.04 -4.54
CA SER A 225 -24.02 -20.81 -4.78
C SER A 225 -22.78 -20.14 -4.19
N ASP A 226 -21.85 -20.91 -3.64
CA ASP A 226 -20.51 -20.47 -3.23
C ASP A 226 -19.43 -21.41 -3.82
N GLN A 227 -18.21 -20.90 -4.06
CA GLN A 227 -17.13 -21.63 -4.73
C GLN A 227 -15.82 -21.54 -3.95
N ALA A 228 -15.10 -22.65 -3.89
CA ALA A 228 -13.75 -22.70 -3.36
C ALA A 228 -12.89 -23.68 -4.13
N SER A 229 -11.57 -23.52 -4.01
CA SER A 229 -10.62 -24.44 -4.62
C SER A 229 -9.41 -24.64 -3.72
N ALA A 230 -8.77 -25.79 -3.85
CA ALA A 230 -7.49 -26.07 -3.21
C ALA A 230 -6.58 -26.84 -4.16
N THR A 231 -5.28 -26.68 -3.95
CA THR A 231 -4.24 -27.31 -4.75
C THR A 231 -3.32 -28.12 -3.85
N MET A 232 -2.89 -29.28 -4.35
CA MET A 232 -1.86 -30.14 -3.77
C MET A 232 -0.75 -30.30 -4.80
N LEU A 233 0.49 -30.03 -4.40
CA LEU A 233 1.69 -30.28 -5.19
C LEU A 233 2.25 -31.66 -4.87
N ILE A 234 2.56 -32.43 -5.91
CA ILE A 234 3.14 -33.75 -5.79
C ILE A 234 4.41 -33.78 -6.62
N HIS A 235 5.53 -33.95 -5.95
CA HIS A 235 6.84 -34.07 -6.56
C HIS A 235 7.21 -35.53 -6.68
N VAL A 236 7.45 -35.99 -7.91
CA VAL A 236 7.95 -37.34 -8.16
C VAL A 236 9.43 -37.26 -8.50
N LEU A 237 10.25 -37.89 -7.67
CA LEU A 237 11.66 -38.13 -7.91
C LEU A 237 11.85 -39.42 -8.72
N PRO A 238 12.93 -39.58 -9.49
CA PRO A 238 13.32 -40.85 -10.08
C PRO A 238 13.54 -41.93 -9.01
N ALA A 239 13.39 -43.20 -9.39
CA ALA A 239 13.49 -44.35 -8.48
C ALA A 239 14.84 -44.47 -7.75
N ASN A 240 15.88 -43.79 -8.24
CA ASN A 240 17.21 -43.73 -7.61
C ASN A 240 17.37 -42.56 -6.61
N GLY A 241 16.34 -41.73 -6.42
CA GLY A 241 16.35 -40.56 -5.53
C GLY A 241 17.18 -39.37 -6.03
N ALA A 242 17.60 -39.35 -7.29
CA ALA A 242 18.31 -38.21 -7.87
C ALA A 242 17.36 -37.01 -8.04
N GLY A 243 17.78 -35.80 -7.64
CA GLY A 243 16.99 -34.58 -7.82
C GLY A 243 16.68 -34.25 -9.29
N GLN A 244 15.81 -33.28 -9.51
CA GLN A 244 15.47 -32.77 -10.84
C GLN A 244 16.41 -31.62 -11.23
N LEU A 245 16.73 -31.51 -12.52
CA LEU A 245 17.50 -30.39 -13.07
C LEU A 245 16.61 -29.58 -14.01
N GLY A 246 16.26 -28.36 -13.62
CA GLY A 246 15.63 -27.39 -14.50
C GLY A 246 16.67 -26.64 -15.33
N LEU A 247 16.28 -26.12 -16.49
CA LEU A 247 17.09 -25.17 -17.24
C LEU A 247 16.21 -24.00 -17.69
N THR A 248 16.69 -22.79 -17.47
CA THR A 248 16.11 -21.54 -17.96
C THR A 248 17.15 -20.76 -18.75
N ALA A 249 16.69 -19.85 -19.60
CA ALA A 249 17.56 -18.99 -20.40
C ALA A 249 16.95 -17.59 -20.49
N TYR A 250 17.75 -16.56 -20.23
CA TYR A 250 17.35 -15.16 -20.35
C TYR A 250 18.46 -14.31 -20.99
N PRO A 251 18.16 -13.44 -21.97
CA PRO A 251 16.87 -13.29 -22.64
C PRO A 251 16.42 -14.58 -23.35
N GLY A 252 15.10 -14.79 -23.46
CA GLY A 252 14.51 -16.04 -24.00
C GLY A 252 14.71 -16.28 -25.50
N GLY A 253 15.50 -15.47 -26.19
CA GLY A 253 15.75 -15.52 -27.63
C GLY A 253 16.90 -14.59 -28.03
N ILE A 254 17.21 -14.56 -29.33
CA ILE A 254 18.31 -13.75 -29.89
C ILE A 254 17.78 -12.92 -31.06
N GLU A 255 18.12 -11.64 -31.13
CA GLU A 255 17.74 -10.79 -32.25
C GLU A 255 18.54 -11.16 -33.50
N THR A 256 17.86 -11.32 -34.64
CA THR A 256 18.52 -11.74 -35.89
C THR A 256 19.60 -10.77 -36.33
N GLY A 257 20.74 -11.30 -36.78
CA GLY A 257 21.88 -10.49 -37.20
C GLY A 257 22.74 -9.94 -36.05
N THR A 258 22.42 -10.28 -34.81
CA THR A 258 23.19 -9.90 -33.62
C THR A 258 23.90 -11.10 -32.97
N SER A 259 24.75 -10.82 -31.99
CA SER A 259 25.22 -11.81 -31.00
C SER A 259 24.83 -11.30 -29.63
N GLY A 260 24.28 -12.17 -28.78
CA GLY A 260 23.78 -11.80 -27.46
C GLY A 260 24.38 -12.68 -26.38
N ALA A 261 24.69 -12.08 -25.23
CA ALA A 261 25.03 -12.81 -24.02
C ALA A 261 23.74 -13.37 -23.42
N ILE A 262 23.62 -14.69 -23.34
CA ILE A 262 22.44 -15.36 -22.79
C ILE A 262 22.81 -15.99 -21.46
N VAL A 263 22.14 -15.59 -20.39
CA VAL A 263 22.27 -16.22 -19.08
C VAL A 263 21.45 -17.51 -19.09
N PHE A 264 22.12 -18.63 -18.85
CA PHE A 264 21.47 -19.89 -18.58
C PHE A 264 21.53 -20.17 -17.08
N GLY A 265 20.39 -20.49 -16.48
CA GLY A 265 20.30 -20.92 -15.08
C GLY A 265 19.80 -22.35 -15.00
N ALA A 266 20.50 -23.21 -14.26
CA ALA A 266 20.12 -24.58 -14.01
C ALA A 266 19.87 -24.78 -12.52
N GLY A 267 18.60 -24.88 -12.12
CA GLY A 267 18.23 -25.19 -10.74
C GLY A 267 18.22 -26.69 -10.51
N TYR A 268 18.96 -27.16 -9.51
CA TYR A 268 18.91 -28.55 -9.05
C TYR A 268 18.05 -28.65 -7.79
N THR A 269 16.94 -29.40 -7.86
CA THR A 269 15.99 -29.52 -6.74
C THR A 269 15.88 -30.96 -6.26
N MET A 270 15.75 -31.10 -4.93
CA MET A 270 15.31 -32.34 -4.26
C MET A 270 16.22 -33.58 -4.41
N GLY A 271 17.52 -33.41 -4.60
CA GLY A 271 18.51 -34.50 -4.51
C GLY A 271 19.23 -34.53 -3.14
N PRO A 272 19.53 -35.71 -2.56
CA PRO A 272 20.27 -35.80 -1.29
C PRO A 272 21.77 -35.51 -1.43
N THR A 273 22.27 -35.40 -2.67
CA THR A 273 23.68 -35.20 -2.99
C THR A 273 23.80 -34.11 -4.04
N LEU A 274 24.65 -33.13 -3.81
CA LEU A 274 24.94 -32.07 -4.78
C LEU A 274 25.72 -32.62 -5.99
N PRO A 275 25.50 -32.07 -7.19
CA PRO A 275 26.30 -32.42 -8.36
C PRO A 275 27.76 -31.98 -8.18
N VAL A 276 28.67 -32.77 -8.72
CA VAL A 276 30.11 -32.47 -8.79
C VAL A 276 30.39 -31.43 -9.88
N SER A 277 29.58 -31.44 -10.94
CA SER A 277 29.65 -30.46 -12.02
C SER A 277 28.31 -30.34 -12.71
N VAL A 278 27.97 -29.12 -13.15
CA VAL A 278 26.88 -28.86 -14.08
C VAL A 278 27.47 -28.23 -15.34
N THR A 279 27.05 -28.72 -16.50
CA THR A 279 27.59 -28.27 -17.80
C THR A 279 26.46 -27.98 -18.77
N LEU A 280 26.56 -26.85 -19.46
CA LEU A 280 25.62 -26.45 -20.51
C LEU A 280 26.06 -27.03 -21.85
N TYR A 281 25.13 -27.68 -22.54
CA TYR A 281 25.33 -28.22 -23.88
C TYR A 281 24.35 -27.62 -24.87
N GLU A 282 24.86 -27.29 -26.06
CA GLU A 282 24.02 -27.12 -27.24
C GLU A 282 23.69 -28.49 -27.83
N THR A 283 22.44 -28.65 -28.25
CA THR A 283 21.85 -29.91 -28.69
C THR A 283 21.07 -29.71 -29.99
N ASN A 284 20.63 -30.82 -30.59
CA ASN A 284 19.54 -30.78 -31.55
C ASN A 284 18.17 -30.82 -30.82
N ALA A 285 17.06 -30.69 -31.56
CA ALA A 285 15.71 -30.72 -31.01
C ALA A 285 15.35 -31.99 -30.20
N THR A 286 16.09 -33.09 -30.40
CA THR A 286 15.88 -34.36 -29.68
C THR A 286 16.83 -34.53 -28.48
N GLY A 287 17.62 -33.51 -28.12
CA GLY A 287 18.54 -33.53 -26.98
C GLY A 287 19.90 -34.21 -27.22
N VAL A 288 20.26 -34.51 -28.48
CA VAL A 288 21.59 -35.03 -28.82
C VAL A 288 22.60 -33.89 -28.75
N ILE A 289 23.65 -34.06 -27.95
CA ILE A 289 24.70 -33.06 -27.74
C ILE A 289 25.47 -32.81 -29.04
N LEU A 290 25.59 -31.53 -29.40
CA LEU A 290 26.35 -31.04 -30.54
C LEU A 290 27.67 -30.41 -30.07
N HIS A 291 27.58 -29.48 -29.12
CA HIS A 291 28.70 -28.69 -28.62
C HIS A 291 28.57 -28.43 -27.12
N GLU A 292 29.68 -28.45 -26.39
CA GLU A 292 29.74 -27.97 -25.01
C GLU A 292 29.87 -26.44 -25.01
N GLN A 293 29.01 -25.75 -24.25
CA GLN A 293 29.06 -24.29 -24.12
C GLN A 293 29.92 -23.85 -22.92
N GLY A 294 29.98 -24.67 -21.87
CA GLY A 294 30.85 -24.44 -20.72
C GLY A 294 30.25 -24.95 -19.41
N ALA A 295 31.04 -24.83 -18.35
CA ALA A 295 30.60 -25.11 -16.99
C ALA A 295 29.56 -24.07 -16.52
N MET A 296 28.60 -24.55 -15.72
CA MET A 296 27.64 -23.75 -14.98
C MET A 296 28.06 -23.76 -13.52
N LEU A 297 28.18 -22.59 -12.89
CA LEU A 297 28.75 -22.40 -11.56
C LEU A 297 27.70 -21.92 -10.57
N ASP A 298 27.80 -22.42 -9.34
CA ASP A 298 27.00 -22.04 -8.16
C ASP A 298 28.01 -21.44 -7.15
N ASP A 299 28.57 -20.29 -7.50
CA ASP A 299 29.71 -19.64 -6.84
C ASP A 299 29.43 -18.21 -6.38
N GLY A 300 28.20 -17.73 -6.57
CA GLY A 300 27.79 -16.35 -6.25
C GLY A 300 28.56 -15.31 -7.06
N ALA A 301 29.09 -15.69 -8.22
CA ALA A 301 29.82 -14.81 -9.12
C ALA A 301 29.21 -14.82 -10.54
N GLN A 302 29.56 -13.80 -11.33
CA GLN A 302 29.05 -13.62 -12.69
C GLN A 302 27.52 -13.51 -12.74
N ALA A 303 26.83 -14.43 -13.41
CA ALA A 303 25.38 -14.47 -13.56
C ALA A 303 24.67 -15.24 -12.44
N ASP A 304 25.43 -15.79 -11.49
CA ASP A 304 24.92 -16.46 -10.30
C ASP A 304 24.85 -15.46 -9.14
N LEU A 305 23.65 -15.31 -8.56
CA LEU A 305 23.35 -14.30 -7.56
C LEU A 305 23.62 -14.76 -6.13
N ALA A 306 23.71 -16.07 -5.88
CA ALA A 306 23.91 -16.62 -4.54
C ALA A 306 24.68 -17.93 -4.60
N ALA A 307 25.86 -17.96 -3.97
CA ALA A 307 26.66 -19.17 -3.87
C ALA A 307 25.97 -20.25 -3.03
N ASP A 308 26.15 -21.51 -3.43
CA ASP A 308 25.65 -22.72 -2.80
C ASP A 308 24.11 -22.77 -2.67
N ASP A 309 23.38 -22.06 -3.55
CA ASP A 309 21.91 -22.05 -3.57
C ASP A 309 21.30 -23.15 -4.48
N GLN A 310 22.17 -23.96 -5.10
CA GLN A 310 21.85 -25.03 -6.05
C GLN A 310 21.33 -24.51 -7.41
N THR A 311 21.54 -23.24 -7.70
CA THR A 311 21.33 -22.61 -9.01
C THR A 311 22.67 -22.41 -9.70
N TYR A 312 22.94 -23.26 -10.68
CA TYR A 312 24.17 -23.16 -11.47
C TYR A 312 23.93 -22.22 -12.65
N THR A 313 24.80 -21.24 -12.89
CA THR A 313 24.62 -20.32 -14.03
C THR A 313 25.84 -20.24 -14.95
N THR A 314 25.61 -19.82 -16.19
CA THR A 314 26.66 -19.46 -17.15
C THR A 314 26.12 -18.45 -18.15
N GLN A 315 27.00 -17.67 -18.80
CA GLN A 315 26.59 -16.62 -19.74
C GLN A 315 27.36 -16.65 -21.06
N PRO A 316 27.13 -17.65 -21.94
CA PRO A 316 27.75 -17.68 -23.25
C PRO A 316 27.22 -16.57 -24.17
N THR A 317 28.11 -16.06 -25.02
CA THR A 317 27.73 -15.20 -26.14
C THR A 317 27.35 -16.06 -27.34
N LEU A 318 26.10 -15.97 -27.77
CA LEU A 318 25.52 -16.79 -28.82
C LEU A 318 25.24 -15.95 -30.08
N GLN A 319 25.60 -16.46 -31.25
CA GLN A 319 25.19 -15.86 -32.52
C GLN A 319 23.77 -16.25 -32.89
N ALA A 320 23.01 -15.28 -33.41
CA ALA A 320 21.68 -15.52 -33.95
C ALA A 320 21.74 -16.33 -35.25
N GLY A 321 20.76 -17.21 -35.43
CA GLY A 321 20.48 -17.84 -36.73
C GLY A 321 19.55 -16.97 -37.60
N PRO A 322 19.11 -17.50 -38.76
CA PRO A 322 18.07 -16.86 -39.56
C PRO A 322 16.77 -16.64 -38.77
N ALA A 323 15.97 -15.64 -39.16
CA ALA A 323 14.68 -15.36 -38.53
C ALA A 323 13.78 -16.60 -38.47
N GLY A 324 13.26 -16.91 -37.29
CA GLY A 324 12.42 -18.08 -37.01
C GLY A 324 13.18 -19.39 -36.78
N SER A 325 14.53 -19.39 -36.83
CA SER A 325 15.31 -20.57 -36.47
C SER A 325 15.39 -20.78 -34.96
N LEU A 326 15.51 -22.05 -34.54
CA LEU A 326 15.63 -22.45 -33.13
C LEU A 326 17.02 -23.05 -32.88
N ARG A 327 17.63 -22.66 -31.76
CA ARG A 327 18.79 -23.35 -31.15
C ARG A 327 18.32 -24.07 -29.90
N TYR A 328 18.92 -25.21 -29.56
CA TYR A 328 18.44 -26.07 -28.47
C TYR A 328 19.55 -26.31 -27.45
N PHE A 329 19.22 -26.27 -26.16
CA PHE A 329 20.17 -26.37 -25.06
C PHE A 329 19.66 -27.30 -23.98
N LYS A 330 20.57 -27.98 -23.28
CA LYS A 330 20.28 -28.70 -22.04
C LYS A 330 21.44 -28.58 -21.06
N ALA A 331 21.14 -28.64 -19.77
CA ALA A 331 22.13 -28.77 -18.73
C ALA A 331 22.28 -30.24 -18.35
N VAL A 332 23.50 -30.64 -17.98
CA VAL A 332 23.79 -31.98 -17.49
C VAL A 332 24.55 -31.86 -16.17
N ALA A 333 23.97 -32.42 -15.12
CA ALA A 333 24.54 -32.50 -13.78
C ALA A 333 25.17 -33.89 -13.58
N VAL A 334 26.44 -33.93 -13.18
CA VAL A 334 27.20 -35.17 -12.93
C VAL A 334 27.42 -35.34 -11.43
N PHE A 335 27.18 -36.54 -10.92
CA PHE A 335 27.31 -36.87 -9.50
C PHE A 335 28.48 -37.83 -9.26
N ALA A 336 29.00 -37.87 -8.04
CA ALA A 336 30.04 -38.82 -7.65
C ALA A 336 29.61 -40.30 -7.80
N SER A 337 28.30 -40.57 -7.81
CA SER A 337 27.69 -41.89 -8.07
C SER A 337 27.76 -42.33 -9.54
N GLY A 338 28.09 -41.40 -10.45
CA GLY A 338 28.37 -41.66 -11.86
C GLY A 338 27.17 -41.62 -12.82
N THR A 339 25.92 -41.54 -12.33
CA THR A 339 24.74 -41.38 -13.21
C THR A 339 24.40 -39.90 -13.37
N PRO A 340 24.47 -39.31 -14.57
CA PRO A 340 24.13 -37.91 -14.78
C PRO A 340 22.62 -37.67 -14.77
N VAL A 341 22.22 -36.47 -14.35
CA VAL A 341 20.84 -35.95 -14.47
C VAL A 341 20.85 -34.88 -15.55
N GLU A 342 19.94 -34.99 -16.52
CA GLU A 342 19.82 -34.03 -17.61
C GLU A 342 18.58 -33.16 -17.43
N SER A 343 18.67 -31.89 -17.79
CA SER A 343 17.49 -31.02 -17.88
C SER A 343 16.65 -31.33 -19.11
N PRO A 344 15.37 -30.92 -19.13
CA PRO A 344 14.64 -30.76 -20.39
C PRO A 344 15.39 -29.87 -21.38
N VAL A 345 15.14 -30.08 -22.67
CA VAL A 345 15.71 -29.26 -23.74
C VAL A 345 14.96 -27.92 -23.80
N VAL A 346 15.70 -26.82 -23.68
CA VAL A 346 15.22 -25.45 -23.86
C VAL A 346 15.54 -24.98 -25.27
N SER A 347 14.57 -24.39 -25.97
CA SER A 347 14.78 -23.81 -27.29
C SER A 347 14.89 -22.29 -27.23
N LEU A 348 15.87 -21.72 -27.92
CA LEU A 348 16.04 -20.27 -28.11
C LEU A 348 15.74 -19.90 -29.58
N PRO A 349 14.68 -19.12 -29.85
CA PRO A 349 14.39 -18.61 -31.17
C PRO A 349 15.29 -17.43 -31.55
N SER A 350 15.63 -17.35 -32.84
CA SER A 350 16.17 -16.14 -33.46
C SER A 350 15.01 -15.34 -34.05
N LEU A 351 14.75 -14.14 -33.54
CA LEU A 351 13.58 -13.33 -33.92
C LEU A 351 14.00 -12.02 -34.61
N PRO A 352 13.21 -11.52 -35.57
CA PRO A 352 13.47 -10.25 -36.26
C PRO A 352 13.03 -9.02 -35.44
N TYR A 353 12.79 -9.18 -34.14
CA TYR A 353 12.28 -8.15 -33.24
C TYR A 353 13.29 -7.95 -32.09
N HIS A 354 13.27 -6.76 -31.49
CA HIS A 354 14.05 -6.47 -30.30
C HIS A 354 13.67 -7.45 -29.17
N ILE A 355 14.67 -8.15 -28.62
CA ILE A 355 14.45 -9.09 -27.53
C ILE A 355 14.43 -8.29 -26.22
N SER A 356 13.34 -8.40 -25.47
CA SER A 356 12.85 -7.56 -24.37
C SER A 356 11.91 -6.43 -24.80
N PHE A 357 11.02 -6.05 -23.87
CA PHE A 357 10.15 -4.88 -24.02
C PHE A 357 10.94 -3.58 -23.87
N VAL A 358 10.55 -2.61 -24.68
CA VAL A 358 11.08 -1.24 -24.70
C VAL A 358 10.41 -0.42 -23.58
N PRO A 359 11.14 0.46 -22.88
CA PRO A 359 10.57 1.34 -21.86
C PRO A 359 9.36 2.15 -22.35
N ALA A 360 8.34 2.28 -21.50
CA ALA A 360 7.13 3.04 -21.83
C ALA A 360 7.38 4.55 -21.91
N ASN A 361 6.70 5.24 -22.83
CA ASN A 361 6.81 6.68 -23.02
C ASN A 361 5.92 7.45 -22.04
N PRO A 362 6.46 8.22 -21.07
CA PRO A 362 5.63 8.93 -20.11
C PRO A 362 4.63 9.90 -20.74
N ALA A 363 4.97 10.49 -21.90
CA ALA A 363 4.11 11.44 -22.62
C ALA A 363 2.88 10.79 -23.27
N ALA A 364 2.86 9.46 -23.41
CA ALA A 364 1.73 8.70 -23.94
C ALA A 364 0.80 8.16 -22.85
N SER A 365 0.97 8.61 -21.60
CA SER A 365 0.10 8.17 -20.50
C SER A 365 -1.27 8.86 -20.55
N VAL A 366 -2.33 8.06 -20.43
CA VAL A 366 -3.74 8.52 -20.38
C VAL A 366 -4.45 7.90 -19.19
N VAL A 367 -5.38 8.62 -18.58
CA VAL A 367 -6.12 8.15 -17.38
C VAL A 367 -7.54 7.75 -17.76
N GLU A 368 -7.94 6.54 -17.40
CA GLU A 368 -9.30 6.06 -17.60
C GLU A 368 -10.25 6.68 -16.59
N ALA A 369 -11.23 7.45 -17.09
CA ALA A 369 -12.12 8.24 -16.26
C ALA A 369 -13.00 7.38 -15.32
N GLU A 370 -13.30 6.15 -15.70
CA GLU A 370 -14.16 5.24 -14.94
C GLU A 370 -13.41 4.52 -13.81
N THR A 371 -12.17 4.11 -14.05
CA THR A 371 -11.39 3.25 -13.15
C THR A 371 -10.27 4.01 -12.44
N GLY A 372 -9.88 5.18 -12.94
CA GLY A 372 -8.70 5.93 -12.52
C GLY A 372 -7.37 5.29 -12.95
N VAL A 373 -7.39 4.17 -13.68
CA VAL A 373 -6.18 3.45 -14.10
C VAL A 373 -5.45 4.25 -15.17
N GLN A 374 -4.14 4.40 -14.99
CA GLN A 374 -3.28 5.07 -15.97
C GLN A 374 -2.75 4.04 -16.97
N LEU A 375 -2.99 4.27 -18.26
CA LEU A 375 -2.65 3.39 -19.36
C LEU A 375 -1.67 4.08 -20.33
N GLN A 376 -0.92 3.31 -21.09
CA GLN A 376 -0.17 3.80 -22.25
C GLN A 376 -1.08 3.78 -23.50
N CYS A 377 -1.28 4.94 -24.14
CA CYS A 377 -2.13 5.02 -25.33
C CYS A 377 -1.44 4.56 -26.62
N ASP A 378 -0.12 4.51 -26.64
CA ASP A 378 0.72 4.25 -27.82
C ASP A 378 1.15 2.79 -27.95
N GLN A 379 0.63 1.90 -27.11
CA GLN A 379 1.06 0.50 -27.08
C GLN A 379 0.05 -0.42 -26.38
N VAL A 380 0.16 -1.71 -26.68
CA VAL A 380 -0.54 -2.81 -26.00
C VAL A 380 0.40 -4.00 -25.84
N ILE A 381 0.08 -4.92 -24.93
CA ILE A 381 0.79 -6.18 -24.76
C ILE A 381 -0.08 -7.30 -25.33
N VAL A 382 0.53 -8.15 -26.16
CA VAL A 382 -0.19 -9.22 -26.86
C VAL A 382 0.56 -10.53 -26.69
N GLN A 383 -0.12 -11.52 -26.13
CA GLN A 383 0.37 -12.89 -26.08
C GLN A 383 -0.15 -13.65 -27.30
N PHE A 384 0.76 -14.21 -28.10
CA PHE A 384 0.39 -15.05 -29.22
C PHE A 384 0.45 -16.54 -28.83
N ARG A 385 -0.18 -17.41 -29.63
CA ARG A 385 0.03 -18.85 -29.48
C ARG A 385 1.46 -19.21 -29.84
N ALA A 386 2.01 -20.23 -29.17
CA ALA A 386 3.36 -20.72 -29.44
C ALA A 386 3.55 -21.23 -30.88
N ASP A 387 2.48 -21.60 -31.58
CA ASP A 387 2.49 -22.05 -32.98
C ASP A 387 2.26 -20.92 -34.00
N ALA A 388 2.13 -19.66 -33.54
CA ALA A 388 1.93 -18.52 -34.42
C ALA A 388 3.19 -18.27 -35.27
N THR A 389 3.01 -18.18 -36.59
CA THR A 389 4.12 -17.86 -37.49
C THR A 389 4.44 -16.37 -37.43
N LEU A 390 5.69 -15.99 -37.67
CA LEU A 390 6.11 -14.57 -37.74
C LEU A 390 5.23 -13.76 -38.70
N ALA A 391 4.90 -14.33 -39.86
CA ALA A 391 4.01 -13.70 -40.84
C ALA A 391 2.56 -13.48 -40.29
N ALA A 392 2.05 -14.39 -39.47
CA ALA A 392 0.73 -14.23 -38.86
C ALA A 392 0.73 -13.20 -37.72
N ILE A 393 1.85 -13.09 -36.99
CA ILE A 393 2.08 -12.05 -35.97
C ILE A 393 2.12 -10.68 -36.67
N ASP A 394 2.97 -10.52 -37.68
CA ASP A 394 3.08 -9.26 -38.45
C ASP A 394 1.75 -8.84 -39.08
N ALA A 395 0.97 -9.81 -39.58
CA ALA A 395 -0.36 -9.54 -40.14
C ALA A 395 -1.37 -9.05 -39.07
N ALA A 396 -1.36 -9.62 -37.87
CA ALA A 396 -2.19 -9.18 -36.75
C ALA A 396 -1.86 -7.74 -36.35
N VAL A 397 -0.56 -7.46 -36.23
CA VAL A 397 -0.02 -6.18 -35.81
C VAL A 397 -0.30 -5.10 -36.85
N ALA A 398 -0.16 -5.41 -38.14
CA ALA A 398 -0.53 -4.51 -39.22
C ALA A 398 -2.03 -4.15 -39.21
N GLY A 399 -2.90 -5.05 -38.74
CA GLY A 399 -4.34 -4.83 -38.61
C GLY A 399 -4.74 -3.70 -37.65
N VAL A 400 -3.88 -3.39 -36.67
CA VAL A 400 -4.04 -2.24 -35.76
C VAL A 400 -3.18 -1.04 -36.15
N SER A 401 -2.63 -1.04 -37.38
CA SER A 401 -1.62 -0.07 -37.83
C SER A 401 -0.42 0.03 -36.86
N GLY A 402 -0.06 -1.10 -36.24
CA GLY A 402 0.97 -1.15 -35.23
C GLY A 402 2.30 -1.71 -35.73
N HIS A 403 3.28 -1.73 -34.82
CA HIS A 403 4.60 -2.32 -35.03
C HIS A 403 5.05 -3.08 -33.77
N VAL A 404 5.75 -4.19 -33.93
CA VAL A 404 6.37 -4.89 -32.79
C VAL A 404 7.55 -4.06 -32.30
N TRP A 405 7.48 -3.57 -31.07
CA TRP A 405 8.59 -2.83 -30.43
C TRP A 405 9.53 -3.75 -29.67
N GLY A 406 8.98 -4.81 -29.07
CA GLY A 406 9.76 -5.78 -28.32
C GLY A 406 9.01 -7.08 -28.13
N VAL A 407 9.73 -8.14 -27.80
CA VAL A 407 9.19 -9.47 -27.50
C VAL A 407 9.86 -10.03 -26.25
N GLU A 408 9.07 -10.68 -25.39
CA GLU A 408 9.56 -11.54 -24.31
C GLU A 408 9.27 -13.00 -24.69
N PRO A 409 10.25 -13.71 -25.29
CA PRO A 409 10.01 -15.02 -25.89
C PRO A 409 9.63 -16.10 -24.88
N LEU A 410 10.10 -16.00 -23.63
CA LEU A 410 9.80 -16.99 -22.58
C LEU A 410 8.30 -17.14 -22.31
N ILE A 411 7.55 -16.04 -22.42
CA ILE A 411 6.10 -16.02 -22.21
C ILE A 411 5.34 -15.78 -23.52
N ASN A 412 6.05 -15.75 -24.66
CA ASN A 412 5.52 -15.45 -25.99
C ASN A 412 4.66 -14.18 -26.03
N ALA A 413 5.11 -13.15 -25.32
CA ALA A 413 4.41 -11.86 -25.21
C ALA A 413 5.14 -10.80 -26.05
N TYR A 414 4.36 -9.95 -26.70
CA TYR A 414 4.83 -8.94 -27.65
C TYR A 414 4.31 -7.58 -27.24
N GLN A 415 5.21 -6.61 -27.17
CA GLN A 415 4.86 -5.21 -27.02
C GLN A 415 4.60 -4.64 -28.41
N ILE A 416 3.34 -4.26 -28.66
CA ILE A 416 2.89 -3.74 -29.94
C ILE A 416 2.66 -2.25 -29.80
N GLY A 417 3.48 -1.45 -30.47
CA GLY A 417 3.24 -0.02 -30.63
C GLY A 417 2.05 0.23 -31.54
N ILE A 418 1.14 1.13 -31.15
CA ILE A 418 -0.05 1.53 -31.88
C ILE A 418 -0.16 3.06 -31.93
N PRO A 419 -0.92 3.65 -32.88
CA PRO A 419 -1.16 5.09 -32.87
C PRO A 419 -1.88 5.54 -31.59
N CYS A 420 -1.29 6.49 -30.85
CA CYS A 420 -1.94 7.05 -29.66
C CYS A 420 -3.20 7.86 -30.04
N GLN A 421 -4.36 7.26 -29.80
CA GLN A 421 -5.68 7.87 -29.99
C GLN A 421 -6.46 7.91 -28.66
N GLY A 422 -5.73 8.06 -27.55
CA GLY A 422 -6.26 7.94 -26.20
C GLY A 422 -6.81 6.53 -25.90
N ILE A 423 -7.66 6.44 -24.89
CA ILE A 423 -8.18 5.15 -24.39
C ILE A 423 -9.07 4.44 -25.41
N ALA A 424 -9.82 5.20 -26.22
CA ALA A 424 -10.65 4.63 -27.27
C ALA A 424 -9.80 3.87 -28.31
N GLY A 425 -8.61 4.38 -28.65
CA GLY A 425 -7.65 3.70 -29.54
C GLY A 425 -7.15 2.39 -28.96
N VAL A 426 -6.77 2.39 -27.67
CA VAL A 426 -6.34 1.18 -26.95
C VAL A 426 -7.45 0.13 -26.95
N LYS A 427 -8.68 0.49 -26.54
CA LYS A 427 -9.83 -0.42 -26.51
C LYS A 427 -10.14 -1.01 -27.89
N ALA A 428 -10.05 -0.19 -28.96
CA ALA A 428 -10.26 -0.66 -30.33
C ALA A 428 -9.18 -1.65 -30.79
N ALA A 429 -7.90 -1.37 -30.48
CA ALA A 429 -6.80 -2.27 -30.79
C ALA A 429 -6.93 -3.61 -30.08
N LEU A 430 -7.24 -3.59 -28.77
CA LEU A 430 -7.46 -4.81 -27.97
C LEU A 430 -8.63 -5.64 -28.51
N ALA A 431 -9.76 -5.01 -28.84
CA ALA A 431 -10.92 -5.69 -29.38
C ALA A 431 -10.63 -6.36 -30.74
N TYR A 432 -9.83 -5.73 -31.60
CA TYR A 432 -9.40 -6.31 -32.87
C TYR A 432 -8.41 -7.48 -32.67
N LEU A 433 -7.41 -7.29 -31.81
CA LEU A 433 -6.36 -8.28 -31.56
C LEU A 433 -6.93 -9.54 -30.89
N ALA A 434 -7.85 -9.38 -29.94
CA ALA A 434 -8.52 -10.50 -29.28
C ALA A 434 -9.37 -11.37 -30.23
N GLN A 435 -9.74 -10.87 -31.42
CA GLN A 435 -10.44 -11.64 -32.45
C GLN A 435 -9.51 -12.39 -33.40
N GLN A 436 -8.20 -12.13 -33.34
CA GLN A 436 -7.25 -12.80 -34.22
C GLN A 436 -7.04 -14.25 -33.77
N PRO A 437 -7.12 -15.24 -34.68
CA PRO A 437 -7.00 -16.65 -34.31
C PRO A 437 -5.72 -16.95 -33.53
N GLN A 438 -4.61 -16.32 -33.88
CA GLN A 438 -3.28 -16.54 -33.31
C GLN A 438 -3.03 -15.85 -31.96
N VAL A 439 -3.94 -15.00 -31.48
CA VAL A 439 -3.81 -14.28 -30.21
C VAL A 439 -4.43 -15.10 -29.08
N VAL A 440 -3.68 -15.29 -28.00
CA VAL A 440 -4.15 -15.92 -26.76
C VAL A 440 -4.80 -14.87 -25.86
N ALA A 441 -4.12 -13.74 -25.70
CA ALA A 441 -4.58 -12.61 -24.90
C ALA A 441 -4.02 -11.30 -25.46
N ALA A 442 -4.79 -10.23 -25.31
CA ALA A 442 -4.34 -8.87 -25.57
C ALA A 442 -4.77 -8.01 -24.39
N GLU A 443 -3.84 -7.23 -23.84
CA GLU A 443 -4.07 -6.42 -22.64
C GLU A 443 -3.45 -5.02 -22.80
N PRO A 444 -4.01 -4.00 -22.12
CA PRO A 444 -3.40 -2.68 -22.14
C PRO A 444 -2.08 -2.69 -21.35
N ASN A 445 -1.11 -1.88 -21.76
CA ASN A 445 0.05 -1.61 -20.91
C ASN A 445 -0.34 -0.56 -19.85
N SER A 446 -0.67 -1.02 -18.64
CA SER A 446 -1.09 -0.17 -17.52
C SER A 446 0.04 0.12 -16.55
N TRP A 447 0.04 1.33 -15.99
CA TRP A 447 0.82 1.61 -14.79
C TRP A 447 0.19 0.87 -13.61
N SER A 448 0.96 0.00 -12.95
CA SER A 448 0.52 -0.60 -11.68
C SER A 448 0.53 0.48 -10.59
N ALA A 449 -0.58 0.62 -9.87
CA ALA A 449 -0.61 1.44 -8.67
C ALA A 449 0.14 0.72 -7.53
N LEU A 450 0.89 1.49 -6.75
CA LEU A 450 1.66 0.98 -5.61
C LEU A 450 0.72 0.48 -4.51
N ALA A 451 0.92 -0.75 -4.02
CA ALA A 451 0.33 -1.16 -2.75
C ALA A 451 1.17 -0.58 -1.62
N GLU A 452 0.88 0.66 -1.21
CA GLU A 452 1.51 1.29 -0.05
C GLU A 452 1.20 0.47 1.21
N PHE A 453 2.19 0.28 2.10
CA PHE A 453 1.95 -0.35 3.40
C PHE A 453 0.85 0.39 4.15
N LYS A 454 -0.21 -0.34 4.51
CA LYS A 454 -1.29 0.18 5.33
C LYS A 454 -1.60 -0.79 6.48
N PRO A 455 -1.84 -0.28 7.70
CA PRO A 455 -2.40 -1.07 8.78
C PRO A 455 -3.70 -1.77 8.33
N ASN A 456 -3.87 -3.03 8.74
CA ASN A 456 -5.03 -3.85 8.37
C ASN A 456 -6.26 -3.58 9.27
N ASP A 457 -6.21 -2.54 10.10
CA ASP A 457 -7.24 -2.20 11.08
C ASP A 457 -8.53 -1.75 10.37
N SER A 458 -9.67 -2.26 10.85
CA SER A 458 -10.97 -2.14 10.16
C SER A 458 -11.47 -0.71 9.94
N ARG A 459 -10.92 0.28 10.64
CA ARG A 459 -11.25 1.71 10.51
C ARG A 459 -10.07 2.56 10.02
N TYR A 460 -8.92 1.98 9.67
CA TYR A 460 -7.77 2.74 9.19
C TYR A 460 -8.07 3.55 7.94
N ALA A 461 -8.87 3.00 7.01
CA ALA A 461 -9.32 3.71 5.81
C ALA A 461 -10.11 5.01 6.11
N SER A 462 -10.58 5.17 7.35
CA SER A 462 -11.29 6.36 7.84
C SER A 462 -10.38 7.36 8.58
N GLN A 463 -9.08 7.08 8.72
CA GLN A 463 -8.07 7.94 9.34
C GLN A 463 -7.22 8.65 8.27
N TYR A 464 -7.54 9.91 7.96
CA TYR A 464 -6.75 10.67 6.98
C TYR A 464 -5.43 11.22 7.55
N ALA A 465 -5.33 11.38 8.87
CA ALA A 465 -4.22 12.10 9.49
C ALA A 465 -2.89 11.34 9.45
N PRO A 466 -2.81 10.04 9.78
CA PRO A 466 -1.57 9.26 9.65
C PRO A 466 -0.96 9.29 8.23
N PRO A 467 -1.70 9.03 7.13
CA PRO A 467 -1.10 9.09 5.80
C PRO A 467 -0.70 10.53 5.41
N LEU A 468 -1.44 11.55 5.85
CA LEU A 468 -1.10 12.95 5.59
C LEU A 468 0.27 13.33 6.17
N VAL A 469 0.58 12.87 7.38
CA VAL A 469 1.89 13.06 8.03
C VAL A 469 2.91 12.00 7.64
N ARG A 470 2.61 11.13 6.66
CA ARG A 470 3.49 10.06 6.16
C ARG A 470 3.87 9.02 7.22
N ALA A 471 2.90 8.66 8.08
CA ALA A 471 3.07 7.61 9.08
C ALA A 471 3.26 6.22 8.45
N ASP A 472 2.55 5.92 7.37
CA ASP A 472 2.64 4.65 6.62
C ASP A 472 4.10 4.30 6.28
N GLU A 473 4.81 5.29 5.75
CA GLU A 473 6.22 5.19 5.36
C GLU A 473 7.13 5.05 6.60
N ALA A 474 6.79 5.74 7.71
CA ALA A 474 7.55 5.69 8.96
C ALA A 474 7.40 4.32 9.67
N TRP A 475 6.22 3.70 9.59
CA TRP A 475 5.89 2.44 10.27
C TRP A 475 6.58 1.21 9.69
N LEU A 476 7.16 1.34 8.50
CA LEU A 476 8.09 0.36 7.94
C LEU A 476 9.40 0.27 8.74
N ILE A 477 9.78 1.37 9.42
CA ILE A 477 11.05 1.52 10.15
C ILE A 477 10.83 1.48 11.67
N ALA A 478 9.87 2.24 12.19
CA ALA A 478 9.70 2.47 13.61
C ALA A 478 8.22 2.55 13.99
N ARG A 479 7.85 1.98 15.16
CA ARG A 479 6.46 2.03 15.67
C ARG A 479 6.37 2.47 17.14
N GLY A 480 7.48 2.96 17.71
CA GLY A 480 7.53 3.51 19.07
C GLY A 480 7.92 2.52 20.18
N GLN A 481 8.59 1.42 19.81
CA GLN A 481 9.00 0.37 20.75
C GLN A 481 9.82 0.94 21.92
N GLY A 482 9.47 0.53 23.15
CA GLY A 482 10.24 0.89 24.35
C GLY A 482 10.07 2.33 24.82
N VAL A 483 9.10 3.08 24.26
CA VAL A 483 8.78 4.45 24.68
C VAL A 483 7.49 4.46 25.48
N VAL A 484 7.52 5.08 26.66
CA VAL A 484 6.32 5.34 27.47
C VAL A 484 5.90 6.79 27.27
N VAL A 485 4.63 7.01 26.90
CA VAL A 485 4.00 8.32 26.73
C VAL A 485 2.94 8.52 27.81
N ALA A 486 3.12 9.51 28.67
CA ALA A 486 2.13 9.86 29.68
C ALA A 486 1.01 10.72 29.08
N VAL A 487 -0.23 10.32 29.34
CA VAL A 487 -1.45 11.06 29.00
C VAL A 487 -1.99 11.67 30.28
N LEU A 488 -1.77 12.99 30.43
CA LEU A 488 -2.32 13.78 31.54
C LEU A 488 -3.64 14.39 31.09
N ASP A 489 -4.74 13.70 31.37
CA ASP A 489 -6.06 14.04 30.83
C ASP A 489 -7.20 13.62 31.78
N SER A 490 -8.38 13.32 31.26
CA SER A 490 -9.59 12.85 31.95
C SER A 490 -9.54 11.38 32.38
N GLY A 491 -8.42 10.69 32.10
CA GLY A 491 -8.26 9.25 32.29
C GLY A 491 -8.20 8.51 30.96
N VAL A 492 -8.03 7.19 31.00
CA VAL A 492 -8.02 6.33 29.81
C VAL A 492 -8.88 5.10 30.06
N ASP A 493 -9.75 4.74 29.10
CA ASP A 493 -10.40 3.43 29.09
C ASP A 493 -9.39 2.35 28.67
N TYR A 494 -8.61 1.91 29.64
CA TYR A 494 -7.60 0.86 29.49
C TYR A 494 -8.20 -0.53 29.19
N GLN A 495 -9.53 -0.66 29.16
CA GLN A 495 -10.24 -1.89 28.76
C GLN A 495 -10.67 -1.85 27.28
N HIS A 496 -10.51 -0.71 26.60
CA HIS A 496 -10.83 -0.58 25.19
C HIS A 496 -10.04 -1.60 24.34
N PRO A 497 -10.65 -2.28 23.34
CA PRO A 497 -9.98 -3.33 22.54
C PRO A 497 -8.64 -2.91 21.93
N ASP A 498 -8.54 -1.67 21.44
CA ASP A 498 -7.29 -1.14 20.85
C ASP A 498 -6.25 -0.68 21.89
N LEU A 499 -6.58 -0.61 23.18
CA LEU A 499 -5.70 -0.10 24.24
C LEU A 499 -5.35 -1.17 25.29
N VAL A 500 -6.13 -2.23 25.40
CA VAL A 500 -5.97 -3.26 26.43
C VAL A 500 -4.56 -3.86 26.42
N GLY A 501 -3.87 -3.88 27.56
CA GLY A 501 -2.51 -4.40 27.67
C GLY A 501 -1.40 -3.47 27.13
N ARG A 502 -1.70 -2.22 26.78
CA ARG A 502 -0.72 -1.16 26.45
C ARG A 502 -0.72 0.01 27.44
N VAL A 503 -1.69 0.05 28.36
CA VAL A 503 -1.87 1.17 29.30
C VAL A 503 -1.37 0.80 30.69
N HIS A 504 -0.40 1.55 31.18
CA HIS A 504 0.01 1.60 32.58
C HIS A 504 -0.92 2.51 33.36
N LEU A 505 -1.37 2.04 34.52
CA LEU A 505 -2.27 2.78 35.40
C LEU A 505 -1.46 3.71 36.31
N GLY A 506 -1.52 5.00 36.04
CA GLY A 506 -1.03 6.04 36.93
C GLY A 506 -2.08 6.46 37.97
N HIS A 507 -1.79 7.55 38.68
CA HIS A 507 -2.65 8.05 39.76
C HIS A 507 -3.78 8.94 39.21
N ASP A 508 -4.96 8.86 39.84
CA ASP A 508 -6.05 9.83 39.67
C ASP A 508 -5.93 10.94 40.71
N TYR A 509 -5.50 12.13 40.27
CA TYR A 509 -5.35 13.31 41.12
C TYR A 509 -6.64 14.12 41.32
N VAL A 510 -7.72 13.76 40.62
CA VAL A 510 -9.04 14.38 40.76
C VAL A 510 -9.83 13.69 41.87
N ASN A 511 -9.89 12.36 41.83
CA ASN A 511 -10.61 11.54 42.80
C ASN A 511 -9.71 11.05 43.93
N ASN A 512 -8.39 11.21 43.77
CA ASN A 512 -7.35 10.84 44.72
C ASN A 512 -7.31 9.33 45.01
N ASP A 513 -7.29 8.53 43.95
CA ASP A 513 -7.14 7.08 43.99
C ASP A 513 -6.19 6.57 42.89
N ALA A 514 -6.04 5.26 42.77
CA ALA A 514 -5.13 4.61 41.84
C ALA A 514 -5.80 4.13 40.53
N ASP A 515 -7.03 4.57 40.24
CA ASP A 515 -7.78 4.16 39.04
C ASP A 515 -7.96 5.35 38.07
N PRO A 516 -7.08 5.51 37.06
CA PRO A 516 -7.15 6.60 36.11
C PRO A 516 -8.16 6.33 34.99
N LYS A 517 -9.29 5.69 35.30
CA LYS A 517 -10.31 5.32 34.32
C LYS A 517 -10.97 6.56 33.74
N ASP A 518 -11.19 6.56 32.43
CA ASP A 518 -11.84 7.66 31.74
C ASP A 518 -13.35 7.70 32.00
N ASP A 519 -13.82 8.86 32.44
CA ASP A 519 -15.21 9.18 32.74
C ASP A 519 -15.70 10.43 31.97
N HIS A 520 -14.95 10.85 30.93
CA HIS A 520 -15.29 11.95 30.01
C HIS A 520 -15.21 11.57 28.53
N SER A 521 -14.40 10.57 28.15
CA SER A 521 -14.02 10.19 26.78
C SER A 521 -12.83 10.90 26.16
N HIS A 522 -12.37 12.03 26.71
CA HIS A 522 -11.38 12.87 26.02
C HIS A 522 -9.99 12.22 26.08
N GLY A 523 -9.59 11.73 27.25
CA GLY A 523 -8.28 11.11 27.44
C GLY A 523 -8.13 9.78 26.72
N THR A 524 -9.21 8.99 26.60
CA THR A 524 -9.21 7.79 25.75
C THR A 524 -9.00 8.12 24.27
N HIS A 525 -9.57 9.24 23.77
CA HIS A 525 -9.37 9.69 22.39
C HIS A 525 -7.92 10.12 22.14
N VAL A 526 -7.36 10.87 23.09
CA VAL A 526 -5.95 11.25 23.10
C VAL A 526 -5.03 10.03 23.12
N ALA A 527 -5.31 9.04 23.98
CA ALA A 527 -4.52 7.82 24.09
C ALA A 527 -4.56 6.99 22.80
N GLY A 528 -5.71 6.89 22.14
CA GLY A 528 -5.85 6.19 20.86
C GLY A 528 -5.02 6.81 19.74
N ILE A 529 -4.98 8.15 19.65
CA ILE A 529 -4.16 8.85 18.65
C ILE A 529 -2.67 8.55 18.86
N ILE A 530 -2.22 8.47 20.12
CA ILE A 530 -0.82 8.18 20.45
C ILE A 530 -0.50 6.71 20.16
N GLY A 531 -1.29 5.78 20.68
CA GLY A 531 -0.85 4.39 20.84
C GLY A 531 -1.96 3.33 20.82
N ALA A 532 -3.08 3.58 20.11
CA ALA A 532 -3.96 2.47 19.72
C ALA A 532 -3.14 1.41 18.98
N LYS A 533 -3.32 0.13 19.35
CA LYS A 533 -2.68 -1.00 18.66
C LYS A 533 -3.07 -0.98 17.18
N GLY A 534 -2.07 -0.94 16.30
CA GLY A 534 -2.27 -1.01 14.87
C GLY A 534 -1.85 -2.37 14.31
N HIS A 535 -2.25 -2.62 13.08
CA HIS A 535 -2.05 -3.85 12.32
C HIS A 535 -2.56 -5.09 13.07
N ASN A 536 -3.67 -4.96 13.81
CA ASN A 536 -4.28 -6.04 14.59
C ASN A 536 -5.70 -6.39 14.10
N SER A 537 -6.12 -5.85 12.95
CA SER A 537 -7.46 -5.98 12.35
C SER A 537 -8.61 -5.33 13.12
N VAL A 538 -8.33 -4.55 14.18
CA VAL A 538 -9.34 -3.94 15.05
C VAL A 538 -9.23 -2.42 14.97
N GLY A 539 -10.36 -1.75 14.73
CA GLY A 539 -10.45 -0.33 15.00
C GLY A 539 -9.46 0.56 14.25
N VAL A 540 -8.72 1.36 15.01
CA VAL A 540 -7.85 2.43 14.52
C VAL A 540 -6.38 2.13 14.83
N ALA A 541 -5.48 2.70 14.02
CA ALA A 541 -4.05 2.65 14.26
C ALA A 541 -3.56 3.94 14.95
N GLY A 542 -2.85 3.81 16.07
CA GLY A 542 -2.19 4.93 16.75
C GLY A 542 -0.84 5.28 16.11
N MET A 543 -0.39 6.53 16.26
CA MET A 543 0.86 7.00 15.66
C MET A 543 2.09 6.18 16.08
N ALA A 544 2.15 5.75 17.33
CA ALA A 544 3.22 4.92 17.89
C ALA A 544 2.60 3.67 18.54
N TRP A 545 2.01 2.80 17.74
CA TRP A 545 1.24 1.65 18.23
C TRP A 545 2.04 0.55 18.94
N ASP A 546 3.37 0.63 18.96
CA ASP A 546 4.24 -0.19 19.80
C ASP A 546 4.73 0.52 21.08
N ALA A 547 4.37 1.79 21.28
CA ALA A 547 4.59 2.52 22.52
C ALA A 547 3.63 2.06 23.63
N GLU A 548 3.96 2.42 24.86
CA GLU A 548 3.12 2.20 26.04
C GLU A 548 2.54 3.54 26.51
N ILE A 549 1.32 3.51 27.04
CA ILE A 549 0.62 4.70 27.54
C ILE A 549 0.65 4.69 29.06
N LEU A 550 1.06 5.78 29.70
CA LEU A 550 0.86 5.98 31.14
C LEU A 550 -0.34 6.90 31.37
N ALA A 551 -1.45 6.36 31.85
CA ALA A 551 -2.67 7.12 32.11
C ALA A 551 -2.58 7.85 33.46
N ILE A 552 -2.61 9.18 33.46
CA ILE A 552 -2.67 9.99 34.69
C ILE A 552 -3.88 10.91 34.60
N LYS A 553 -4.83 10.75 35.52
CA LYS A 553 -6.06 11.53 35.52
C LYS A 553 -5.87 12.83 36.29
N VAL A 554 -6.03 13.95 35.59
CA VAL A 554 -5.89 15.33 36.11
C VAL A 554 -7.09 16.21 35.75
N CYS A 555 -8.04 15.69 34.97
CA CYS A 555 -9.28 16.35 34.62
C CYS A 555 -10.50 15.54 35.08
N GLY A 556 -11.50 16.23 35.62
CA GLY A 556 -12.76 15.64 36.06
C GLY A 556 -13.64 15.18 34.90
N GLY A 557 -14.57 14.27 35.19
CA GLY A 557 -15.46 13.67 34.22
C GLY A 557 -16.59 14.57 33.71
N GLU A 558 -17.37 14.02 32.78
CA GLU A 558 -18.53 14.71 32.22
C GLU A 558 -19.76 14.60 33.16
N THR A 559 -20.50 15.69 33.32
CA THR A 559 -21.72 15.71 34.13
C THR A 559 -22.74 14.72 33.59
N GLY A 560 -23.18 13.76 34.42
CA GLY A 560 -24.19 12.76 34.06
C GLY A 560 -23.67 11.33 33.85
N VAL A 561 -22.35 11.12 33.90
CA VAL A 561 -21.74 9.78 33.93
C VAL A 561 -21.83 9.19 35.35
N PRO A 562 -22.30 7.94 35.54
CA PRO A 562 -22.40 7.31 36.86
C PRO A 562 -21.03 7.21 37.56
N GLY A 563 -20.93 7.70 38.81
CA GLY A 563 -19.69 7.69 39.59
C GLY A 563 -18.84 8.97 39.47
N VAL A 564 -19.25 9.92 38.62
CA VAL A 564 -18.53 11.18 38.39
C VAL A 564 -18.95 12.26 39.39
N GLY A 565 -17.97 12.92 40.00
CA GLY A 565 -18.18 14.07 40.88
C GLY A 565 -18.67 15.31 40.12
N ILE A 566 -19.26 16.27 40.83
CA ILE A 566 -19.97 17.45 40.27
C ILE A 566 -19.04 18.48 39.59
N VAL A 567 -17.72 18.25 39.53
CA VAL A 567 -16.73 19.28 39.14
C VAL A 567 -16.03 18.89 37.85
N GLY A 568 -16.50 19.43 36.72
CA GLY A 568 -15.78 19.39 35.45
C GLY A 568 -14.56 20.34 35.45
N GLY A 569 -13.55 20.03 34.63
CA GLY A 569 -12.33 20.83 34.47
C GLY A 569 -11.07 20.16 35.00
N CYS A 570 -9.92 20.82 34.84
CA CYS A 570 -8.60 20.28 35.20
C CYS A 570 -7.94 21.16 36.28
N PRO A 571 -7.98 20.78 37.56
CA PRO A 571 -7.36 21.57 38.62
C PRO A 571 -5.85 21.69 38.42
N GLU A 572 -5.30 22.90 38.52
CA GLU A 572 -3.84 23.12 38.36
C GLU A 572 -3.00 22.28 39.34
N SER A 573 -3.49 22.04 40.56
CA SER A 573 -2.83 21.18 41.54
C SER A 573 -2.70 19.72 41.08
N ALA A 574 -3.74 19.20 40.41
CA ALA A 574 -3.74 17.86 39.84
C ALA A 574 -2.76 17.79 38.66
N ILE A 575 -2.78 18.81 37.79
CA ILE A 575 -1.84 18.92 36.67
C ILE A 575 -0.39 18.95 37.15
N ILE A 576 -0.06 19.82 38.11
CA ILE A 576 1.29 19.96 38.69
C ILE A 576 1.77 18.62 39.25
N SER A 577 0.93 17.94 40.03
CA SER A 577 1.27 16.66 40.64
C SER A 577 1.45 15.56 39.59
N GLY A 578 0.57 15.53 38.57
CA GLY A 578 0.65 14.60 37.45
C GLY A 578 1.93 14.75 36.63
N ILE A 579 2.38 15.99 36.36
CA ILE A 579 3.64 16.25 35.65
C ILE A 579 4.82 15.69 36.43
N LEU A 580 4.88 15.98 37.73
CA LEU A 580 5.96 15.51 38.60
C LEU A 580 5.96 13.98 38.72
N ALA A 581 4.78 13.36 38.78
CA ALA A 581 4.67 11.90 38.81
C ALA A 581 5.14 11.25 37.50
N ALA A 582 4.77 11.81 36.35
CA ALA A 582 5.19 11.30 35.04
C ALA A 582 6.69 11.46 34.77
N THR A 583 7.35 12.43 35.43
CA THR A 583 8.76 12.80 35.18
C THR A 583 9.74 11.62 35.28
N SER A 584 9.44 10.62 36.11
CA SER A 584 10.29 9.43 36.30
C SER A 584 9.78 8.16 35.61
N GLN A 585 8.64 8.24 34.94
CA GLN A 585 7.91 7.07 34.41
C GLN A 585 7.71 7.13 32.90
N ALA A 586 7.80 8.32 32.29
CA ALA A 586 7.58 8.51 30.86
C ALA A 586 8.68 9.36 30.22
N ARG A 587 8.94 9.14 28.93
CA ARG A 587 9.84 9.98 28.13
C ARG A 587 9.13 11.18 27.53
N ILE A 588 7.83 11.07 27.33
CA ILE A 588 6.97 12.09 26.73
C ILE A 588 5.76 12.29 27.63
N ILE A 589 5.37 13.54 27.86
CA ILE A 589 4.11 13.92 28.52
C ILE A 589 3.26 14.67 27.50
N ASN A 590 2.10 14.11 27.13
CA ASN A 590 1.11 14.81 26.32
C ASN A 590 0.06 15.48 27.22
N MET A 591 -0.19 16.77 26.96
CA MET A 591 -1.14 17.61 27.68
C MET A 591 -2.12 18.26 26.70
N SER A 592 -3.18 17.54 26.35
CA SER A 592 -4.27 18.00 25.49
C SER A 592 -5.28 18.90 26.22
N LEU A 593 -4.77 19.77 27.09
CA LEU A 593 -5.52 20.65 27.98
C LEU A 593 -4.93 22.06 27.94
N ARG A 594 -5.67 23.02 28.49
CA ARG A 594 -5.23 24.42 28.54
C ARG A 594 -5.63 25.11 29.85
N GLY A 595 -4.76 26.01 30.29
CA GLY A 595 -5.00 27.02 31.32
C GLY A 595 -4.80 28.42 30.74
N HIS A 596 -5.27 29.43 31.49
CA HIS A 596 -5.09 30.83 31.11
C HIS A 596 -3.80 31.39 31.72
N LYS A 597 -3.00 32.09 30.91
CA LYS A 597 -1.91 32.93 31.44
C LYS A 597 -2.53 34.05 32.28
N SER A 598 -2.39 33.97 33.60
CA SER A 598 -2.94 34.98 34.50
C SER A 598 -2.06 36.23 34.53
N LEU A 599 -2.67 37.40 34.77
CA LEU A 599 -1.92 38.64 35.05
C LEU A 599 -0.95 38.46 36.23
N PHE A 600 -1.31 37.58 37.18
CA PHE A 600 -0.49 37.22 38.32
C PHE A 600 0.81 36.50 37.90
N GLU A 601 0.72 35.51 37.00
CA GLU A 601 1.90 34.81 36.49
C GLU A 601 2.79 35.71 35.63
N ALA A 602 2.20 36.61 34.84
CA ALA A 602 2.97 37.64 34.13
C ALA A 602 3.73 38.57 35.09
N ALA A 603 3.09 38.98 36.20
CA ALA A 603 3.72 39.81 37.22
C ALA A 603 4.84 39.07 37.98
N LEU A 604 4.66 37.79 38.31
CA LEU A 604 5.72 36.98 38.93
C LEU A 604 6.95 36.85 38.01
N ASN A 605 6.73 36.60 36.72
CA ASN A 605 7.82 36.47 35.75
C ASN A 605 8.64 37.77 35.61
N LEU A 606 8.00 38.95 35.66
CA LEU A 606 8.71 40.24 35.68
C LEU A 606 9.61 40.42 36.91
N LEU A 607 9.29 39.74 38.02
CA LEU A 607 10.08 39.73 39.25
C LEU A 607 11.12 38.58 39.28
N GLY A 608 11.27 37.83 38.19
CA GLY A 608 12.13 36.65 38.13
C GLY A 608 11.62 35.45 38.95
N LEU A 609 10.34 35.45 39.33
CA LEU A 609 9.68 34.37 40.09
C LEU A 609 8.86 33.49 39.14
N LYS A 610 8.88 32.18 39.39
CA LYS A 610 8.15 31.19 38.59
C LYS A 610 7.00 30.56 39.38
N THR A 611 5.88 30.31 38.71
CA THR A 611 4.72 29.58 39.28
C THR A 611 5.10 28.12 39.56
N ALA A 612 4.32 27.45 40.41
CA ALA A 612 4.52 26.02 40.65
C ALA A 612 4.32 25.19 39.36
N TYR A 613 3.39 25.61 38.50
CA TYR A 613 3.15 24.99 37.20
C TYR A 613 4.38 25.10 36.29
N GLN A 614 4.93 26.31 36.10
CA GLN A 614 6.15 26.49 35.33
C GLN A 614 7.32 25.67 35.89
N LYS A 615 7.49 25.64 37.22
CA LYS A 615 8.55 24.83 37.86
C LYS A 615 8.39 23.33 37.63
N ALA A 616 7.16 22.81 37.62
CA ALA A 616 6.90 21.40 37.36
C ALA A 616 7.25 21.03 35.91
N VAL A 617 6.85 21.87 34.95
CA VAL A 617 7.20 21.71 33.53
C VAL A 617 8.72 21.75 33.34
N GLU A 618 9.40 22.75 33.93
CA GLU A 618 10.86 22.86 33.86
C GLU A 618 11.57 21.69 34.53
N ALA A 619 11.03 21.14 35.62
CA ALA A 619 11.56 19.95 36.26
C ALA A 619 11.45 18.71 35.36
N ALA A 620 10.32 18.52 34.68
CA ALA A 620 10.15 17.46 33.69
C ALA A 620 11.14 17.62 32.53
N SER A 621 11.25 18.83 31.98
CA SER A 621 12.21 19.12 30.91
C SER A 621 13.66 18.91 31.34
N ALA A 622 14.03 19.31 32.56
CA ALA A 622 15.35 19.12 33.14
C ALA A 622 15.69 17.63 33.40
N ALA A 623 14.68 16.81 33.65
CA ALA A 623 14.82 15.36 33.73
C ALA A 623 14.90 14.67 32.36
N GLY A 624 14.84 15.43 31.26
CA GLY A 624 14.90 14.90 29.90
C GLY A 624 13.56 14.42 29.35
N VAL A 625 12.44 14.81 29.96
CA VAL A 625 11.09 14.50 29.46
C VAL A 625 10.63 15.56 28.46
N LEU A 626 10.13 15.12 27.30
CA LEU A 626 9.53 16.01 26.32
C LEU A 626 8.08 16.29 26.70
N VAL A 627 7.73 17.55 26.95
CA VAL A 627 6.35 17.95 27.21
C VAL A 627 5.75 18.49 25.92
N VAL A 628 4.65 17.89 25.47
CA VAL A 628 3.91 18.26 24.25
C VAL A 628 2.53 18.74 24.67
N ALA A 629 2.11 19.92 24.22
CA ALA A 629 0.84 20.50 24.65
C ALA A 629 0.06 21.17 23.52
N ALA A 630 -1.26 21.22 23.69
CA ALA A 630 -2.18 21.84 22.75
C ALA A 630 -2.18 23.39 22.87
N SER A 631 -2.17 24.11 21.74
CA SER A 631 -2.16 25.58 21.72
C SER A 631 -3.47 26.23 22.19
N GLY A 632 -4.56 25.48 22.16
CA GLY A 632 -5.90 25.91 22.55
C GLY A 632 -6.83 26.17 21.37
N ASN A 633 -8.12 26.26 21.66
CA ASN A 633 -9.20 26.20 20.66
C ASN A 633 -10.06 27.48 20.65
N ASP A 634 -9.47 28.67 20.82
CA ASP A 634 -10.20 29.95 20.90
C ASP A 634 -10.08 30.80 19.62
N ASN A 635 -9.37 30.31 18.60
CA ASN A 635 -8.97 31.08 17.43
C ASN A 635 -8.33 32.43 17.82
N SER A 636 -7.43 32.39 18.81
CA SER A 636 -6.79 33.57 19.38
C SER A 636 -5.27 33.51 19.26
N SER A 637 -4.63 34.69 19.25
CA SER A 637 -3.20 34.84 19.42
C SER A 637 -2.72 34.86 20.87
N ASP A 638 -3.66 34.79 21.83
CA ASP A 638 -3.35 34.85 23.26
C ASP A 638 -2.67 33.55 23.74
N PRO A 639 -1.43 33.61 24.25
CA PRO A 639 -0.72 32.42 24.67
C PRO A 639 -1.42 31.68 25.82
N LYS A 640 -1.58 30.35 25.68
CA LYS A 640 -2.18 29.46 26.68
C LYS A 640 -1.12 28.58 27.34
N LEU A 641 -1.36 28.18 28.58
CA LEU A 641 -0.45 27.34 29.35
C LEU A 641 -0.96 25.90 29.39
N PRO A 642 -0.08 24.88 29.37
CA PRO A 642 1.38 24.99 29.47
C PRO A 642 2.06 25.26 28.12
N CYS A 643 1.32 25.25 27.00
CA CYS A 643 1.86 25.37 25.64
C CYS A 643 2.86 26.52 25.46
N ALA A 644 2.56 27.69 26.02
CA ALA A 644 3.43 28.87 25.88
C ALA A 644 4.64 28.89 26.83
N TYR A 645 4.92 27.84 27.59
CA TYR A 645 6.16 27.74 28.36
C TYR A 645 7.33 27.40 27.43
N PRO A 646 8.50 28.04 27.57
CA PRO A 646 9.61 27.88 26.62
C PRO A 646 10.17 26.47 26.42
N THR A 647 9.93 25.54 27.35
CA THR A 647 10.44 24.16 27.28
C THR A 647 9.37 23.14 26.86
N VAL A 648 8.20 23.62 26.45
CA VAL A 648 7.07 22.81 25.97
C VAL A 648 7.01 22.92 24.46
N LEU A 649 6.86 21.78 23.78
CA LEU A 649 6.59 21.75 22.35
C LEU A 649 5.11 22.07 22.13
N CYS A 650 4.82 23.28 21.67
CA CYS A 650 3.47 23.80 21.52
C CYS A 650 2.85 23.46 20.17
N VAL A 651 1.70 22.78 20.17
CA VAL A 651 1.10 22.17 18.98
C VAL A 651 -0.19 22.86 18.54
N GLY A 652 -0.21 23.34 17.30
CA GLY A 652 -1.40 23.86 16.62
C GLY A 652 -2.15 22.84 15.76
N ASN A 653 -3.39 23.16 15.39
CA ASN A 653 -4.30 22.28 14.64
C ASN A 653 -4.44 22.72 13.17
N THR A 654 -4.22 21.78 12.25
CA THR A 654 -4.53 21.89 10.82
C THR A 654 -5.67 20.98 10.37
N THR A 655 -6.28 21.33 9.24
CA THR A 655 -7.24 20.50 8.53
C THR A 655 -6.51 19.51 7.60
N SER A 656 -7.27 18.63 6.95
CA SER A 656 -6.78 17.74 5.89
C SER A 656 -6.15 18.45 4.68
N ALA A 657 -6.35 19.77 4.54
CA ALA A 657 -5.76 20.59 3.50
C ALA A 657 -4.52 21.36 3.95
N ASP A 658 -3.93 21.03 5.11
CA ASP A 658 -2.80 21.73 5.72
C ASP A 658 -3.06 23.23 5.96
N VAL A 659 -4.32 23.58 6.19
CA VAL A 659 -4.74 24.93 6.59
C VAL A 659 -5.02 24.94 8.08
N ARG A 660 -4.58 26.00 8.78
CA ARG A 660 -4.92 26.23 10.18
C ARG A 660 -6.43 26.21 10.35
N TYR A 661 -6.94 25.40 11.28
CA TYR A 661 -8.37 25.37 11.57
C TYR A 661 -8.79 26.67 12.27
N ALA A 662 -9.46 27.58 11.56
CA ALA A 662 -9.74 28.95 12.01
C ALA A 662 -11.20 29.19 12.42
N ASP A 663 -11.88 28.14 12.89
CA ASP A 663 -13.27 28.24 13.36
C ASP A 663 -13.40 29.30 14.49
N PRO A 664 -14.40 30.20 14.47
CA PRO A 664 -14.51 31.26 15.47
C PRO A 664 -14.67 30.78 16.92
N LYS A 665 -15.13 29.55 17.14
CA LYS A 665 -15.44 29.01 18.47
C LYS A 665 -14.49 27.90 18.91
N TYR A 666 -13.95 27.14 17.96
CA TYR A 666 -13.11 25.96 18.22
C TYR A 666 -11.79 25.97 17.44
N GLY A 667 -11.44 27.09 16.82
CA GLY A 667 -10.26 27.22 15.97
C GLY A 667 -8.95 27.15 16.75
N SER A 668 -7.90 26.65 16.10
CA SER A 668 -6.54 26.64 16.64
C SER A 668 -6.09 28.04 17.04
N ASN A 669 -5.57 28.17 18.25
CA ASN A 669 -4.75 29.31 18.62
C ASN A 669 -3.46 29.33 17.78
N TYR A 670 -2.90 30.53 17.64
CA TYR A 670 -1.86 30.83 16.66
C TYR A 670 -0.88 31.90 17.17
N GLY A 671 0.24 32.06 16.49
CA GLY A 671 1.25 33.08 16.78
C GLY A 671 2.61 32.48 17.10
N ALA A 672 3.56 33.35 17.48
CA ALA A 672 4.97 32.99 17.66
C ALA A 672 5.27 32.02 18.82
N HIS A 673 4.27 31.67 19.63
CA HIS A 673 4.38 30.70 20.71
C HIS A 673 3.96 29.29 20.30
N VAL A 674 3.51 29.09 19.05
CA VAL A 674 3.18 27.77 18.50
C VAL A 674 4.38 27.28 17.68
N ASP A 675 4.95 26.16 18.09
CA ASP A 675 6.22 25.66 17.55
C ASP A 675 6.01 24.75 16.33
N ILE A 676 4.95 23.94 16.35
CA ILE A 676 4.67 22.92 15.33
C ILE A 676 3.15 22.71 15.18
N ALA A 677 2.71 22.13 14.07
CA ALA A 677 1.34 21.80 13.78
C ALA A 677 1.17 20.30 13.48
N ALA A 678 -0.06 19.82 13.69
CA ALA A 678 -0.50 18.51 13.21
C ALA A 678 -1.98 18.54 12.84
N PRO A 679 -2.45 17.59 12.00
CA PRO A 679 -3.87 17.42 11.74
C PRO A 679 -4.64 17.17 13.03
N GLY A 680 -5.66 17.99 13.29
CA GLY A 680 -6.48 17.90 14.49
C GLY A 680 -7.97 18.12 14.22
N THR A 681 -8.39 18.16 12.95
CA THR A 681 -9.80 18.32 12.55
C THR A 681 -10.38 16.98 12.10
N ASP A 682 -11.57 16.61 12.56
CA ASP A 682 -12.26 15.36 12.20
C ASP A 682 -11.35 14.13 12.34
N ILE A 683 -10.72 14.00 13.51
CA ILE A 683 -9.81 12.90 13.83
C ILE A 683 -10.58 11.76 14.47
N LEU A 684 -10.60 10.60 13.80
CA LEU A 684 -11.16 9.36 14.32
C LEU A 684 -10.20 8.74 15.34
N SER A 685 -10.69 8.45 16.54
CA SER A 685 -9.93 7.68 17.53
C SER A 685 -10.84 6.98 18.54
N THR A 686 -10.24 6.26 19.49
CA THR A 686 -10.90 5.45 20.52
C THR A 686 -11.66 6.33 21.51
N VAL A 687 -12.81 5.89 21.99
CA VAL A 687 -13.56 6.49 23.10
C VAL A 687 -14.20 5.37 23.94
N PRO A 688 -14.54 5.61 25.22
CA PRO A 688 -15.28 4.64 26.00
C PRO A 688 -16.67 4.40 25.36
N THR A 689 -17.21 3.20 25.53
CA THR A 689 -18.49 2.82 24.90
C THR A 689 -19.70 3.60 25.41
N PHE A 690 -19.58 4.29 26.56
CA PHE A 690 -20.62 5.21 27.04
C PHE A 690 -20.70 6.50 26.20
N ALA A 691 -19.60 6.90 25.56
CA ALA A 691 -19.53 8.08 24.71
C ALA A 691 -19.99 7.78 23.28
N ASP A 692 -19.57 6.63 22.74
CA ASP A 692 -20.06 6.09 21.48
C ASP A 692 -20.10 4.56 21.56
N ALA A 693 -21.24 3.95 21.24
CA ALA A 693 -21.41 2.49 21.37
C ALA A 693 -20.43 1.68 20.51
N SER A 694 -19.86 2.28 19.47
CA SER A 694 -18.85 1.63 18.64
C SER A 694 -17.46 1.60 19.28
N GLY A 695 -17.20 2.41 20.31
CA GLY A 695 -15.87 2.63 20.88
C GLY A 695 -15.02 3.63 20.10
N TYR A 696 -15.54 4.28 19.06
CA TYR A 696 -14.77 5.20 18.22
C TYR A 696 -15.56 6.47 17.90
N GLN A 697 -14.90 7.62 17.86
CA GLN A 697 -15.54 8.89 17.56
C GLN A 697 -14.60 9.86 16.82
N TYR A 698 -15.18 10.68 15.94
CA TYR A 698 -14.49 11.83 15.36
C TYR A 698 -14.51 13.02 16.35
N LYS A 699 -13.35 13.63 16.59
CA LYS A 699 -13.22 14.87 17.37
C LYS A 699 -12.31 15.87 16.66
N THR A 700 -12.52 17.15 16.98
CA THR A 700 -11.79 18.29 16.39
C THR A 700 -11.20 19.16 17.49
N GLY A 701 -9.91 19.48 17.39
CA GLY A 701 -9.21 20.41 18.24
C GLY A 701 -7.69 20.23 18.26
N THR A 702 -6.98 21.20 18.83
CA THR A 702 -5.54 21.11 19.16
C THR A 702 -5.25 19.94 20.12
N SER A 703 -6.26 19.51 20.87
CA SER A 703 -6.24 18.30 21.70
C SER A 703 -6.05 17.00 20.92
N MET A 704 -6.38 16.96 19.62
CA MET A 704 -6.14 15.81 18.73
C MET A 704 -4.83 15.97 17.94
N ALA A 705 -4.40 17.20 17.67
CA ALA A 705 -3.12 17.49 17.03
C ALA A 705 -1.91 17.19 17.97
N SER A 706 -1.99 17.61 19.23
CA SER A 706 -0.95 17.38 20.24
C SER A 706 -0.54 15.91 20.40
N PRO A 707 -1.47 14.95 20.60
CA PRO A 707 -1.12 13.54 20.72
C PRO A 707 -0.54 12.94 19.44
N LEU A 708 -0.89 13.47 18.27
CA LEU A 708 -0.29 13.04 17.01
C LEU A 708 1.21 13.39 17.00
N VAL A 709 1.59 14.61 17.39
CA VAL A 709 2.99 15.01 17.54
C VAL A 709 3.71 14.21 18.63
N ALA A 710 3.06 13.96 19.77
CA ALA A 710 3.61 13.12 20.83
C ALA A 710 3.88 11.67 20.33
N GLY A 711 3.00 11.13 19.51
CA GLY A 711 3.19 9.86 18.83
C GLY A 711 4.37 9.88 17.85
N VAL A 712 4.52 10.91 17.03
CA VAL A 712 5.70 11.04 16.14
C VAL A 712 6.99 11.16 16.96
N ALA A 713 6.99 11.89 18.07
CA ALA A 713 8.14 11.96 18.97
C ALA A 713 8.51 10.57 19.52
N ALA A 714 7.50 9.73 19.83
CA ALA A 714 7.72 8.35 20.25
C ALA A 714 8.27 7.47 19.11
N LEU A 715 7.85 7.68 17.86
CA LEU A 715 8.44 7.02 16.69
C LEU A 715 9.93 7.32 16.55
N VAL A 716 10.30 8.62 16.62
CA VAL A 716 11.70 9.06 16.54
C VAL A 716 12.52 8.43 17.66
N TRP A 717 12.01 8.44 18.89
CA TRP A 717 12.74 7.93 20.04
C TRP A 717 12.83 6.40 20.07
N GLY A 718 11.79 5.71 19.61
CA GLY A 718 11.81 4.25 19.44
C GLY A 718 12.84 3.81 18.40
N ASN A 719 13.01 4.59 17.33
CA ASN A 719 14.06 4.37 16.33
C ASN A 719 15.46 4.69 16.86
N ASN A 720 15.60 5.78 17.62
CA ASN A 720 16.87 6.26 18.15
C ASN A 720 16.83 6.45 19.68
N PRO A 721 16.92 5.36 20.48
CA PRO A 721 16.74 5.41 21.94
C PRO A 721 17.74 6.30 22.69
N SER A 722 18.89 6.59 22.09
CA SER A 722 19.96 7.42 22.65
C SER A 722 19.79 8.92 22.45
N MET A 723 18.84 9.37 21.62
CA MET A 723 18.59 10.80 21.44
C MET A 723 18.15 11.42 22.76
N THR A 724 18.62 12.64 23.03
CA THR A 724 18.14 13.45 24.14
C THR A 724 16.80 14.11 23.79
N ARG A 725 16.08 14.60 24.81
CA ARG A 725 14.86 15.41 24.64
C ARG A 725 15.01 16.51 23.58
N SER A 726 16.09 17.29 23.69
CA SER A 726 16.31 18.43 22.79
C SER A 726 16.62 17.97 21.37
N GLN A 727 17.32 16.85 21.20
CA GLN A 727 17.59 16.29 19.87
C GLN A 727 16.29 15.81 19.21
N VAL A 728 15.37 15.17 19.96
CA VAL A 728 14.06 14.77 19.42
C VAL A 728 13.21 15.98 19.05
N GLU A 729 13.15 16.99 19.91
CA GLU A 729 12.43 18.25 19.64
C GLU A 729 12.97 18.95 18.38
N GLU A 730 14.29 19.16 18.31
CA GLU A 730 14.96 19.79 17.18
C GLU A 730 14.78 18.98 15.89
N ARG A 731 14.78 17.65 16.01
CA ARG A 731 14.52 16.74 14.90
C ARG A 731 13.14 16.97 14.31
N LEU A 732 12.09 16.96 15.13
CA LEU A 732 10.71 17.20 14.70
C LEU A 732 10.55 18.56 14.03
N LEU A 733 11.16 19.61 14.60
CA LEU A 733 11.02 20.97 14.10
C LEU A 733 11.72 21.19 12.75
N LYS A 734 12.94 20.66 12.56
CA LYS A 734 13.64 20.86 11.29
C LYS A 734 13.10 20.00 10.15
N THR A 735 12.48 18.85 10.43
CA THR A 735 11.93 17.97 9.39
C THR A 735 10.46 18.25 9.08
N ALA A 736 9.80 19.13 9.84
CA ALA A 736 8.41 19.49 9.62
C ALA A 736 8.23 20.27 8.31
N LEU A 737 7.11 20.02 7.64
CA LEU A 737 6.71 20.68 6.41
C LEU A 737 6.33 22.16 6.69
N PRO A 738 7.04 23.14 6.13
CA PRO A 738 6.72 24.56 6.36
C PRO A 738 5.31 24.92 5.90
N LEU A 739 4.54 25.55 6.80
CA LEU A 739 3.25 26.14 6.47
C LEU A 739 3.38 27.67 6.50
N ASN A 740 2.90 28.35 5.46
CA ASN A 740 2.91 29.82 5.40
C ASN A 740 1.77 30.43 6.25
N GLN A 741 1.71 30.07 7.53
CA GLN A 741 0.62 30.34 8.46
C GLN A 741 1.16 30.42 9.90
N GLN A 742 0.47 31.14 10.80
CA GLN A 742 0.93 31.34 12.20
C GLN A 742 0.64 30.13 13.11
N VAL A 743 0.80 28.90 12.64
CA VAL A 743 0.49 27.66 13.40
C VAL A 743 1.71 26.74 13.54
N GLY A 744 2.89 27.17 13.08
CA GLY A 744 4.07 26.32 12.97
C GLY A 744 4.04 25.43 11.71
N PRO A 745 5.15 24.78 11.37
CA PRO A 745 5.22 23.79 10.30
C PRO A 745 4.48 22.50 10.70
N ARG A 746 3.94 21.75 9.75
CA ARG A 746 3.26 20.48 10.02
C ARG A 746 4.28 19.37 10.22
N VAL A 747 4.14 18.57 11.29
CA VAL A 747 4.97 17.39 11.50
C VAL A 747 4.94 16.45 10.28
N ASP A 748 6.10 15.88 9.95
CA ASP A 748 6.29 14.82 8.94
C ASP A 748 6.94 13.63 9.64
N ALA A 749 6.18 12.55 9.83
CA ALA A 749 6.59 11.39 10.61
C ALA A 749 7.75 10.64 9.94
N PHE A 750 7.68 10.47 8.63
CA PHE A 750 8.74 9.81 7.88
C PHE A 750 10.02 10.62 7.91
N ASP A 751 9.98 11.91 7.58
CA ASP A 751 11.19 12.71 7.57
C ASP A 751 11.77 12.90 8.98
N ALA A 752 10.94 12.90 10.03
CA ALA A 752 11.43 12.86 11.40
C ALA A 752 12.14 11.56 11.76
N VAL A 753 11.64 10.40 11.32
CA VAL A 753 12.25 9.08 11.59
C VAL A 753 13.48 8.84 10.72
N PHE A 754 13.42 9.12 9.43
CA PHE A 754 14.42 8.72 8.43
C PHE A 754 15.24 9.88 7.84
N ASN A 755 14.75 11.12 7.77
CA ASN A 755 15.44 12.24 7.10
C ASN A 755 15.61 12.09 5.58
N GLY A 756 14.60 11.58 4.88
CA GLY A 756 14.73 11.28 3.44
C GLY A 756 14.91 12.52 2.56
N SER A 757 14.50 13.68 3.06
CA SER A 757 14.65 14.99 2.39
C SER A 757 15.77 15.86 3.01
N PHE A 758 16.63 15.29 3.87
CA PHE A 758 17.83 15.96 4.42
C PHE A 758 17.62 17.31 5.15
N GLU A 759 16.39 17.59 5.60
CA GLU A 759 15.98 18.91 6.11
C GLU A 759 16.68 19.35 7.40
N HIS A 760 17.06 18.39 8.24
CA HIS A 760 17.75 18.68 9.50
C HIS A 760 19.25 18.94 9.26
N ASP A 761 19.99 17.86 9.03
CA ASP A 761 21.40 17.78 8.60
C ASP A 761 21.68 16.28 8.29
N LEU A 762 22.94 15.83 8.35
CA LEU A 762 23.31 14.42 8.15
C LEU A 762 23.32 13.59 9.46
N SER A 763 22.69 14.01 10.55
CA SER A 763 22.76 13.34 11.87
C SER A 763 22.17 11.92 11.93
N GLY A 764 21.46 11.48 10.88
CA GLY A 764 21.01 10.09 10.69
C GLY A 764 21.88 9.29 9.70
N TRP A 765 22.73 9.99 8.94
CA TRP A 765 23.53 9.45 7.86
C TRP A 765 24.99 9.31 8.31
N LYS A 766 25.60 8.19 7.94
CA LYS A 766 27.03 7.98 8.09
C LYS A 766 27.73 8.42 6.80
N ILE A 767 28.92 9.00 6.96
CA ILE A 767 29.69 9.59 5.86
C ILE A 767 31.06 8.93 5.83
N SER A 768 31.49 8.51 4.64
CA SER A 768 32.89 8.21 4.32
C SER A 768 33.29 9.12 3.17
N GLY A 769 34.43 9.80 3.24
CA GLY A 769 34.80 10.83 2.25
C GLY A 769 34.07 12.16 2.48
N THR A 770 33.66 12.84 1.40
CA THR A 770 33.01 14.17 1.47
C THR A 770 31.50 14.07 1.26
N GLY A 771 30.72 14.41 2.29
CA GLY A 771 29.26 14.41 2.24
C GLY A 771 28.67 15.63 2.93
N SER A 772 27.61 16.21 2.37
CA SER A 772 26.93 17.37 2.97
C SER A 772 25.44 17.41 2.63
N ALA A 773 24.66 18.11 3.46
CA ALA A 773 23.26 18.45 3.19
C ALA A 773 23.17 19.94 2.86
N VAL A 774 22.91 20.27 1.60
CA VAL A 774 23.00 21.63 1.06
C VAL A 774 21.64 22.15 0.58
N PRO A 775 21.36 23.46 0.70
CA PRO A 775 20.10 24.04 0.22
C PRO A 775 20.05 24.21 -1.31
N LYS A 776 21.21 24.17 -1.98
CA LYS A 776 21.39 24.19 -3.43
C LYS A 776 22.85 23.90 -3.79
N LEU A 777 23.09 23.49 -5.03
CA LEU A 777 24.41 23.42 -5.66
C LEU A 777 24.40 24.28 -6.93
N GLY A 778 25.09 25.42 -6.90
CA GLY A 778 24.99 26.41 -7.98
C GLY A 778 23.53 26.84 -8.25
N PRO A 779 23.00 26.67 -9.48
CA PRO A 779 21.60 26.93 -9.80
C PRO A 779 20.64 25.74 -9.48
N ILE A 780 21.16 24.58 -9.08
CA ILE A 780 20.37 23.37 -8.83
C ILE A 780 19.74 23.44 -7.43
N SER A 781 18.41 23.35 -7.38
CA SER A 781 17.64 23.33 -6.12
C SER A 781 17.06 21.93 -5.85
N PRO A 782 16.77 21.58 -4.58
CA PRO A 782 16.08 20.34 -4.21
C PRO A 782 14.75 20.18 -4.95
N VAL A 783 14.36 18.94 -5.22
CA VAL A 783 13.09 18.61 -5.91
C VAL A 783 11.92 18.85 -4.98
N LYS A 784 12.06 18.48 -3.70
CA LYS A 784 11.05 18.69 -2.66
C LYS A 784 11.75 18.98 -1.35
N GLY A 785 11.32 20.04 -0.69
CA GLY A 785 11.88 20.41 0.62
C GLY A 785 12.90 21.55 0.52
N VAL A 786 13.77 21.67 1.51
CA VAL A 786 14.70 22.80 1.67
C VAL A 786 16.15 22.38 1.41
N ARG A 787 16.49 21.09 1.51
CA ARG A 787 17.86 20.59 1.33
C ARG A 787 17.91 19.34 0.45
N LEU A 788 19.07 19.11 -0.14
CA LEU A 788 19.42 17.86 -0.84
C LEU A 788 20.71 17.29 -0.24
N GLY A 789 20.84 15.96 -0.25
CA GLY A 789 22.06 15.26 0.08
C GLY A 789 23.05 15.35 -1.08
N MET A 790 24.32 15.57 -0.76
CA MET A 790 25.42 15.66 -1.72
C MET A 790 26.56 14.76 -1.25
N ALA A 791 26.96 13.81 -2.09
CA ALA A 791 28.19 13.04 -1.96
C ALA A 791 29.16 13.53 -3.05
N SER A 792 30.41 13.81 -2.68
CA SER A 792 31.43 14.30 -3.61
C SER A 792 32.76 13.63 -3.36
N THR A 793 33.46 13.26 -4.41
CA THR A 793 34.86 12.79 -4.36
C THR A 793 35.84 13.94 -4.07
N GLY A 794 35.48 15.18 -4.42
CA GLY A 794 36.21 16.41 -4.10
C GLY A 794 37.60 16.53 -4.77
N PRO A 795 38.25 17.70 -4.73
CA PRO A 795 39.37 18.00 -5.61
C PRO A 795 40.63 17.18 -5.35
N ASP A 796 41.36 16.93 -6.44
CA ASP A 796 42.74 16.42 -6.60
C ASP A 796 43.36 15.85 -5.30
N ALA A 797 43.36 14.51 -5.19
CA ALA A 797 43.88 13.69 -4.08
C ALA A 797 43.07 13.64 -2.75
N ALA A 798 41.79 14.04 -2.71
CA ALA A 798 41.00 14.01 -1.47
C ALA A 798 40.44 12.63 -1.09
N VAL A 799 39.75 11.91 -1.99
CA VAL A 799 39.25 10.53 -1.78
C VAL A 799 38.74 9.94 -3.10
N GLU A 800 39.16 8.71 -3.47
CA GLU A 800 38.64 7.99 -4.67
C GLU A 800 37.15 7.57 -4.53
N GLN A 801 36.57 7.70 -3.34
CA GLN A 801 35.17 7.37 -3.10
C GLN A 801 34.61 8.20 -1.94
N SER A 802 33.42 8.77 -2.15
CA SER A 802 32.55 9.27 -1.09
C SER A 802 31.29 8.42 -0.96
N GLU A 803 30.81 8.27 0.26
CA GLU A 803 29.61 7.50 0.58
C GLU A 803 28.78 8.20 1.66
N LEU A 804 27.50 8.39 1.38
CA LEU A 804 26.45 8.60 2.36
C LEU A 804 25.68 7.30 2.54
N TYR A 805 25.54 6.81 3.77
CA TYR A 805 24.68 5.66 4.01
C TYR A 805 23.88 5.76 5.29
N GLN A 806 22.68 5.19 5.28
CA GLN A 806 21.82 5.10 6.45
C GLN A 806 21.36 3.66 6.67
N GLU A 807 21.47 3.23 7.92
CA GLU A 807 21.03 1.91 8.36
C GLU A 807 19.61 2.02 8.93
N PHE A 808 18.74 1.10 8.55
CA PHE A 808 17.39 1.02 9.09
C PHE A 808 16.98 -0.45 9.23
N THR A 809 16.10 -0.73 10.20
CA THR A 809 15.64 -2.10 10.43
C THR A 809 14.29 -2.29 9.76
N VAL A 810 14.18 -3.29 8.89
CA VAL A 810 12.91 -3.72 8.32
C VAL A 810 12.38 -4.87 9.17
N ARG A 811 11.10 -4.78 9.53
CA ARG A 811 10.46 -5.74 10.43
C ARG A 811 9.99 -6.99 9.70
N GLN A 812 9.81 -8.08 10.47
CA GLN A 812 9.44 -9.39 9.94
C GLN A 812 8.06 -9.45 9.26
N ASP A 813 7.16 -8.56 9.65
CA ASP A 813 5.83 -8.43 9.07
C ASP A 813 5.80 -7.58 7.79
N VAL A 814 6.94 -7.05 7.35
CA VAL A 814 7.11 -6.39 6.06
C VAL A 814 7.65 -7.43 5.07
N THR A 815 6.92 -7.68 3.99
CA THR A 815 7.27 -8.71 3.00
C THR A 815 7.82 -8.15 1.69
N GLU A 816 7.63 -6.86 1.46
CA GLU A 816 8.15 -6.13 0.30
C GLU A 816 8.54 -4.71 0.77
N LEU A 817 9.66 -4.20 0.27
CA LEU A 817 10.08 -2.82 0.47
C LEU A 817 10.14 -2.12 -0.89
N ALA A 818 9.33 -1.09 -1.10
CA ALA A 818 9.43 -0.25 -2.29
C ALA A 818 10.22 1.02 -1.97
N LEU A 819 11.29 1.27 -2.73
CA LEU A 819 12.13 2.45 -2.59
C LEU A 819 11.86 3.45 -3.72
N SER A 820 11.75 4.73 -3.36
CA SER A 820 11.68 5.85 -4.31
C SER A 820 12.54 7.02 -3.86
N PHE A 821 13.15 7.74 -4.81
CA PHE A 821 13.95 8.93 -4.56
C PHE A 821 14.23 9.70 -5.87
N SER A 822 14.68 10.94 -5.75
CA SER A 822 15.18 11.76 -6.85
C SER A 822 16.69 11.87 -6.75
N TYR A 823 17.39 11.79 -7.87
CA TYR A 823 18.85 11.89 -7.89
C TYR A 823 19.35 12.62 -9.14
N ALA A 824 20.59 13.09 -9.11
CA ALA A 824 21.29 13.65 -10.27
C ALA A 824 22.80 13.49 -10.11
N MET A 825 23.53 13.48 -11.22
CA MET A 825 24.99 13.55 -11.24
C MET A 825 25.44 14.88 -11.86
N VAL A 826 26.47 15.47 -11.27
CA VAL A 826 27.11 16.71 -11.73
C VAL A 826 28.62 16.43 -11.86
N THR A 827 29.24 16.79 -12.98
CA THR A 827 30.63 16.47 -13.27
C THR A 827 31.33 17.60 -14.04
N GLU A 828 32.62 17.83 -13.77
CA GLU A 828 33.48 18.67 -14.62
C GLU A 828 34.13 17.90 -15.78
N GLU A 829 33.95 16.58 -15.87
CA GLU A 829 34.46 15.77 -16.99
C GLU A 829 33.72 16.05 -18.31
N TYR A 830 32.56 16.70 -18.25
CA TYR A 830 31.76 17.03 -19.41
C TYR A 830 31.95 18.48 -19.86
N PRO A 831 32.07 18.74 -21.18
CA PRO A 831 32.08 17.77 -22.30
C PRO A 831 33.45 17.18 -22.70
N GLU A 832 34.55 17.67 -22.16
CA GLU A 832 35.92 17.49 -22.70
C GLU A 832 36.46 16.07 -22.54
N TRP A 833 36.03 15.35 -21.49
CA TRP A 833 36.62 14.09 -21.04
C TRP A 833 35.71 12.87 -21.21
N VAL A 834 34.50 13.05 -21.74
CA VAL A 834 33.61 11.93 -22.10
C VAL A 834 34.28 10.98 -23.11
N GLY A 835 34.25 9.68 -22.80
CA GLY A 835 34.85 8.61 -23.61
C GLY A 835 36.37 8.49 -23.46
N ARG A 836 36.94 9.01 -22.36
CA ARG A 836 38.37 8.90 -22.02
C ARG A 836 38.58 7.84 -20.93
N GLY A 837 39.74 7.85 -20.29
CA GLY A 837 40.05 6.96 -19.15
C GLY A 837 39.55 7.50 -17.80
N PHE A 838 38.78 8.59 -17.82
CA PHE A 838 38.24 9.34 -16.69
C PHE A 838 36.73 9.13 -16.75
N ASN A 839 36.21 8.25 -15.89
CA ASN A 839 34.82 7.82 -15.93
C ASN A 839 34.33 7.56 -14.51
N ASP A 840 33.98 8.66 -13.87
CA ASP A 840 33.37 8.65 -12.54
C ASP A 840 31.98 8.02 -12.56
N ASP A 841 31.55 7.49 -11.40
CA ASP A 841 30.21 6.94 -11.23
C ASP A 841 29.51 7.41 -9.95
N PHE A 842 28.24 7.76 -10.11
CA PHE A 842 27.29 7.94 -9.01
C PHE A 842 26.39 6.71 -8.93
N ARG A 843 26.30 6.08 -7.76
CA ARG A 843 25.46 4.89 -7.55
C ARG A 843 24.68 4.93 -6.26
N VAL A 844 23.46 4.37 -6.30
CA VAL A 844 22.66 4.09 -5.11
C VAL A 844 22.46 2.59 -4.99
N THR A 845 22.79 2.00 -3.84
CA THR A 845 22.61 0.57 -3.57
C THR A 845 21.79 0.36 -2.30
N LEU A 846 21.02 -0.73 -2.24
CA LEU A 846 20.41 -1.24 -1.02
C LEU A 846 21.14 -2.51 -0.59
N GLU A 847 21.78 -2.46 0.57
CA GLU A 847 22.42 -3.62 1.18
C GLU A 847 21.43 -4.37 2.09
N THR A 848 21.31 -5.68 1.91
CA THR A 848 20.48 -6.60 2.69
C THR A 848 21.20 -7.06 3.98
N PRO A 849 20.48 -7.70 4.94
CA PRO A 849 21.07 -8.14 6.21
C PRO A 849 22.22 -9.16 6.08
N ASP A 850 22.22 -9.96 5.02
CA ASP A 850 23.28 -10.91 4.66
C ASP A 850 24.47 -10.26 3.92
N GLY A 851 24.39 -8.96 3.64
CA GLY A 851 25.47 -8.16 3.05
C GLY A 851 25.44 -8.07 1.53
N VAL A 852 24.42 -8.60 0.86
CA VAL A 852 24.25 -8.47 -0.59
C VAL A 852 23.84 -7.04 -0.95
N GLU A 853 24.50 -6.44 -1.93
CA GLU A 853 24.16 -5.10 -2.42
C GLU A 853 23.38 -5.16 -3.73
N HIS A 854 22.18 -4.59 -3.74
CA HIS A 854 21.38 -4.43 -4.94
C HIS A 854 21.51 -3.02 -5.49
N GLN A 855 21.96 -2.88 -6.73
CA GLN A 855 22.05 -1.59 -7.39
C GLN A 855 20.65 -1.05 -7.75
N VAL A 856 20.35 0.16 -7.29
CA VAL A 856 19.06 0.84 -7.47
C VAL A 856 19.15 1.94 -8.52
N ALA A 857 20.27 2.65 -8.57
CA ALA A 857 20.56 3.67 -9.58
C ALA A 857 22.06 3.70 -9.88
N LEU A 858 22.41 4.03 -11.14
CA LEU A 858 23.78 4.23 -11.60
C LEU A 858 23.79 5.31 -12.68
N GLU A 859 24.71 6.25 -12.55
CA GLU A 859 25.13 7.19 -13.58
C GLU A 859 26.64 7.10 -13.71
N THR A 860 27.13 7.15 -14.95
CA THR A 860 28.57 7.26 -15.22
C THR A 860 28.81 8.36 -16.24
N VAL A 861 30.01 8.94 -16.28
CA VAL A 861 30.33 9.99 -17.25
C VAL A 861 30.22 9.50 -18.70
N ASP A 862 30.69 8.27 -18.96
CA ASP A 862 30.63 7.70 -20.32
C ASP A 862 29.24 7.19 -20.72
N GLY A 863 28.40 6.86 -19.74
CA GLY A 863 27.11 6.18 -19.94
C GLY A 863 25.89 7.11 -19.90
N SER A 864 26.07 8.35 -19.44
CA SER A 864 24.96 9.25 -19.11
C SER A 864 24.88 10.45 -20.07
N ALA A 865 23.67 11.00 -20.20
CA ALA A 865 23.45 12.22 -20.97
C ALA A 865 23.54 13.45 -20.05
N PHE A 866 24.35 14.43 -20.45
CA PHE A 866 24.57 15.66 -19.69
C PHE A 866 24.11 16.89 -20.47
N SER A 867 23.66 17.90 -19.71
CA SER A 867 23.45 19.27 -20.20
C SER A 867 24.47 20.20 -19.54
N ALA A 868 25.01 21.14 -20.32
CA ALA A 868 25.93 22.14 -19.78
C ALA A 868 25.23 23.06 -18.77
N ILE A 869 25.87 23.30 -17.64
CA ILE A 869 25.41 24.19 -16.57
C ILE A 869 26.58 25.06 -16.08
N GLY A 870 26.28 26.25 -15.57
CA GLY A 870 27.29 27.16 -15.03
C GLY A 870 27.00 27.55 -13.58
N GLY A 871 27.93 28.29 -12.95
CA GLY A 871 27.78 28.75 -11.57
C GLY A 871 28.10 27.68 -10.52
N ILE A 872 28.75 26.60 -10.93
CA ILE A 872 29.39 25.59 -10.09
C ILE A 872 30.87 25.66 -10.46
N ASP A 873 31.73 25.85 -9.47
CA ASP A 873 33.18 26.00 -9.65
C ASP A 873 33.84 24.79 -9.00
N PHE A 874 34.31 23.85 -9.82
CA PHE A 874 35.11 22.73 -9.36
C PHE A 874 36.58 23.18 -9.23
N PRO A 875 37.33 22.72 -8.20
CA PRO A 875 38.67 23.22 -7.96
C PRO A 875 39.65 22.70 -9.01
N GLY A 876 39.97 23.54 -9.98
CA GLY A 876 40.78 23.16 -11.16
C GLY A 876 40.69 24.18 -12.28
N GLY A 877 39.66 25.05 -12.24
CA GLY A 877 39.49 26.18 -13.14
C GLY A 877 38.76 25.84 -14.43
N ASP A 878 38.10 24.68 -14.49
CA ASP A 878 37.15 24.38 -15.55
C ASP A 878 35.84 25.16 -15.32
N SER A 879 35.31 25.76 -16.39
CA SER A 879 34.05 26.52 -16.37
C SER A 879 32.91 25.77 -17.05
N THR A 880 33.19 24.56 -17.56
CA THR A 880 32.22 23.67 -18.18
C THR A 880 31.87 22.55 -17.22
N VAL A 881 30.58 22.44 -16.90
CA VAL A 881 30.05 21.45 -15.96
C VAL A 881 28.86 20.77 -16.62
N GLY A 882 28.82 19.44 -16.57
CA GLY A 882 27.69 18.63 -16.97
C GLY A 882 26.74 18.38 -15.81
N TRP A 883 25.44 18.42 -16.10
CA TRP A 883 24.38 18.00 -15.18
C TRP A 883 23.41 17.05 -15.90
N THR A 884 23.09 15.91 -15.29
CA THR A 884 22.17 14.91 -15.87
C THR A 884 20.70 15.33 -15.85
N GLY A 885 20.35 16.42 -15.16
CA GLY A 885 18.98 16.68 -14.75
C GLY A 885 18.57 15.81 -13.55
N TRP A 886 17.46 16.19 -12.89
CA TRP A 886 16.84 15.34 -11.87
C TRP A 886 16.19 14.11 -12.52
N LYS A 887 16.58 12.93 -12.05
CA LYS A 887 16.00 11.64 -12.39
C LYS A 887 15.23 11.10 -11.18
N ASN A 888 14.22 10.28 -11.44
CA ASN A 888 13.37 9.71 -10.40
C ASN A 888 13.45 8.19 -10.45
N VAL A 889 13.85 7.58 -9.34
CA VAL A 889 13.63 6.17 -9.10
C VAL A 889 12.23 6.01 -8.52
N VAL A 890 11.37 5.29 -9.24
CA VAL A 890 10.00 5.04 -8.82
C VAL A 890 9.85 3.56 -8.50
N SER A 891 9.79 3.25 -7.21
CA SER A 891 9.33 1.96 -6.68
C SER A 891 10.14 0.75 -7.15
N VAL A 892 11.45 0.76 -6.91
CA VAL A 892 12.22 -0.48 -7.00
C VAL A 892 11.81 -1.36 -5.82
N LYS A 893 11.21 -2.51 -6.15
CA LYS A 893 10.75 -3.50 -5.17
C LYS A 893 11.90 -4.42 -4.83
N PHE A 894 12.18 -4.53 -3.54
CA PHE A 894 13.12 -5.51 -3.03
C PHE A 894 12.31 -6.61 -2.34
N PRO A 895 12.33 -7.84 -2.86
CA PRO A 895 11.80 -8.97 -2.13
C PRO A 895 12.67 -9.12 -0.87
N LEU A 896 12.03 -9.12 0.29
CA LEU A 896 12.75 -9.25 1.58
C LEU A 896 13.06 -10.73 1.84
N THR A 897 13.66 -11.42 0.88
CA THR A 897 13.98 -12.86 0.91
C THR A 897 14.97 -13.21 2.01
N ALA A 898 15.87 -12.28 2.36
CA ALA A 898 16.76 -12.39 3.53
C ALA A 898 16.03 -12.22 4.87
N GLY A 899 14.74 -11.85 4.86
CA GLY A 899 13.89 -11.67 6.03
C GLY A 899 14.08 -10.33 6.75
N ALA A 900 13.51 -10.25 7.97
CA ALA A 900 13.65 -9.09 8.84
C ALA A 900 15.13 -8.83 9.17
N GLY A 901 15.55 -7.57 9.21
CA GLY A 901 16.91 -7.26 9.58
C GLY A 901 17.33 -5.83 9.31
N LYS A 902 18.63 -5.58 9.45
CA LYS A 902 19.23 -4.26 9.18
C LYS A 902 19.58 -4.16 7.70
N TYR A 903 18.94 -3.22 7.03
CA TYR A 903 19.23 -2.81 5.67
C TYR A 903 20.08 -1.55 5.67
N ARG A 904 20.85 -1.31 4.60
CA ARG A 904 21.59 -0.05 4.41
C ARG A 904 21.30 0.54 3.06
N LEU A 905 20.72 1.74 3.03
CA LEU A 905 20.67 2.53 1.81
C LEU A 905 22.00 3.26 1.68
N ARG A 906 22.72 3.01 0.59
CA ARG A 906 24.05 3.57 0.32
C ARG A 906 24.02 4.41 -0.95
N VAL A 907 24.73 5.52 -0.90
CA VAL A 907 24.79 6.52 -1.96
C VAL A 907 26.27 6.83 -2.12
N ARG A 908 26.84 6.45 -3.26
CA ARG A 908 28.28 6.55 -3.50
C ARG A 908 28.54 7.41 -4.72
N ASP A 909 29.62 8.15 -4.59
CA ASP A 909 30.27 8.88 -5.66
C ASP A 909 31.69 8.31 -5.76
N ARG A 910 32.06 7.77 -6.92
CA ARG A 910 33.35 7.12 -7.18
C ARG A 910 34.10 7.89 -8.24
N GLY A 911 35.28 8.34 -7.85
CA GLY A 911 36.12 9.24 -8.62
C GLY A 911 37.37 8.54 -9.14
N ASP A 912 37.98 9.12 -10.17
CA ASP A 912 39.31 8.72 -10.66
C ASP A 912 40.48 9.45 -9.97
N GLY A 913 40.17 10.42 -9.10
CA GLY A 913 41.11 11.20 -8.31
C GLY A 913 41.79 12.34 -9.09
N ILE A 914 41.36 12.61 -10.32
CA ILE A 914 41.87 13.62 -11.25
C ILE A 914 40.79 14.66 -11.59
N TYR A 915 39.57 14.23 -11.87
CA TYR A 915 38.42 15.10 -12.12
C TYR A 915 37.29 14.79 -11.13
N ASP A 916 36.46 15.79 -10.86
CA ASP A 916 35.50 15.74 -9.77
C ASP A 916 34.06 15.50 -10.20
N THR A 917 33.34 14.84 -9.28
CA THR A 917 31.90 14.61 -9.37
C THR A 917 31.15 14.99 -8.10
N ASN A 918 29.84 15.24 -8.28
CA ASN A 918 28.87 15.38 -7.21
C ASN A 918 27.65 14.51 -7.52
N GLY A 919 27.40 13.55 -6.64
CA GLY A 919 26.14 12.83 -6.54
C GLY A 919 25.12 13.61 -5.71
N LEU A 920 23.98 13.93 -6.30
CA LEU A 920 22.87 14.62 -5.64
C LEU A 920 21.72 13.65 -5.37
N LEU A 921 21.13 13.74 -4.18
CA LEU A 921 20.02 12.89 -3.76
C LEU A 921 18.98 13.68 -2.96
N ASP A 922 17.70 13.41 -3.21
CA ASP A 922 16.59 14.05 -2.52
C ASP A 922 15.34 13.14 -2.49
N THR A 923 14.40 13.43 -1.61
CA THR A 923 13.04 12.87 -1.59
C THR A 923 12.93 11.37 -1.36
N ILE A 924 13.85 10.78 -0.60
CA ILE A 924 13.81 9.34 -0.32
C ILE A 924 12.51 8.96 0.39
N ARG A 925 11.86 7.89 -0.06
CA ARG A 925 10.69 7.29 0.60
C ARG A 925 10.71 5.77 0.54
N PHE A 926 10.14 5.18 1.58
CA PHE A 926 9.75 3.78 1.61
C PHE A 926 8.24 3.69 1.49
N LYS A 927 7.75 2.79 0.64
CA LYS A 927 6.31 2.59 0.39
C LYS A 927 5.91 1.15 0.61
#